data_AF-A0A4Q3V9Y9-F1
#
_entry.id   AF-A0A4Q3V9Y9-F1
#
_cell.length_a   1.000
_cell.length_b   1.000
_cell.length_c   1.000
_cell.angle_alpha   90.00
_cell.angle_beta   90.00
_cell.angle_gamma   90.00
#
_symmetry.space_group_name_H-M   'P 1'
#
loop_
_entity.id
_entity.type
_entity.pdbx_description
1 polymer ?
#
loop_
_entity_poly.entity_id
_entity_poly.type
_entity_poly.pdbx_seq_one_letter_code
_entity_poly.pdbx_strand_id
1 'polypeptide(L)'
;MSFNRHRGTTLVEVLVVIVVFLVGILAVVQIFPRGFQVLTLMRKGASANALARNESERLEASPGELPELIVPVGPGTDAEDLFVTSGDLGPYGDSLSAAGILSRNGVQLGHWALFTGANRYRGIVGETRRIPAPRRVGEDMALYGGLLYPNFGPIDSAYPLIVSGNDLSRNPRPPSTLEQRTDITDGSGLGLTYWSSYDTLGDGDFFLDNSDQANPAVYVPTGPSARLYRFTLSVVVSRNGRPVRRTYRNLPLVNGVPTPLTIPLTAPLVGSEQLGYPLVRIPLLSIMSNAVAAGDTLQSLYPESVRVKRGYRPVSGAFSQSDPYEYKMLSAGRGTLLFNPAGYSQTVDSSNGRQPLQATLDYTVADWRVLHEDFRLIATDNGQVKLAIGTIKGSTTEADGLEPTGLRLLEPINAGLETQIQLPGASYIQINDLETGGIVCERDPGNQAPLVNVNKSLGLIEFLDADGVANNGRQIKVLLNDGQLHNYNLQGRALRIYYMTRDEFAVQVLKPAATYSQTVGKPAAAEYYVGGSASGLGGVATRLYFPRADAGQKVTIGVLSYLDASNAPRQIIGQNFTISFRQNEENPSIDIQDVDPNATRFDPNTISARDVRGASLTVRTLWNPDFFNLGPDPVANLRKLDQWNRGTRKSTLQAYVSRGEANH
;
A
#
# COMPACT_ATOMS: atom_id res chain seq x y z
N MET A 1 -5.68 -68.54 -53.65
CA MET A 1 -6.20 -67.38 -52.89
C MET A 1 -6.04 -67.68 -51.41
N SER A 2 -5.05 -67.06 -50.76
CA SER A 2 -4.81 -67.16 -49.32
C SER A 2 -5.67 -66.10 -48.61
N PHE A 3 -6.59 -66.53 -47.75
CA PHE A 3 -7.32 -65.64 -46.86
C PHE A 3 -6.47 -65.39 -45.60
N ASN A 4 -5.84 -64.21 -45.52
CA ASN A 4 -5.24 -63.72 -44.30
C ASN A 4 -6.34 -63.40 -43.26
N ARG A 5 -6.55 -64.33 -42.32
CA ARG A 5 -7.31 -64.09 -41.09
C ARG A 5 -6.63 -62.98 -40.28
N HIS A 6 -7.24 -61.81 -40.26
CA HIS A 6 -6.92 -60.77 -39.29
C HIS A 6 -7.38 -61.26 -37.91
N ARG A 7 -6.43 -61.62 -37.05
CA ARG A 7 -6.70 -61.93 -35.64
C ARG A 7 -7.10 -60.63 -34.94
N GLY A 8 -8.35 -60.54 -34.50
CA GLY A 8 -8.80 -59.45 -33.64
C GLY A 8 -8.09 -59.52 -32.29
N THR A 9 -7.51 -58.39 -31.88
CA THR A 9 -6.97 -58.18 -30.53
C THR A 9 -8.05 -58.49 -29.51
N THR A 10 -7.78 -59.44 -28.62
CA THR A 10 -8.77 -59.86 -27.61
C THR A 10 -8.82 -58.81 -26.48
N LEU A 11 -10.00 -58.58 -25.89
CA LEU A 11 -10.19 -57.61 -24.80
C LEU A 11 -9.25 -57.89 -23.60
N VAL A 12 -8.93 -59.16 -23.36
CA VAL A 12 -7.97 -59.60 -22.34
C VAL A 12 -6.56 -59.10 -22.64
N GLU A 13 -6.13 -59.14 -23.91
CA GLU A 13 -4.81 -58.66 -24.35
C GLU A 13 -4.69 -57.14 -24.16
N VAL A 14 -5.75 -56.39 -24.49
CA VAL A 14 -5.80 -54.94 -24.22
C VAL A 14 -5.76 -54.64 -22.72
N LEU A 15 -6.47 -55.42 -21.90
CA LEU A 15 -6.52 -55.22 -20.45
C LEU A 15 -5.18 -55.57 -19.79
N VAL A 16 -4.50 -56.63 -20.24
CA VAL A 16 -3.15 -56.99 -19.78
C VAL A 16 -2.15 -55.91 -20.17
N VAL A 17 -2.22 -55.36 -21.38
CA VAL A 17 -1.36 -54.24 -21.78
C VAL A 17 -1.60 -53.01 -20.91
N ILE A 18 -2.85 -52.67 -20.61
CA ILE A 18 -3.18 -51.55 -19.70
C ILE A 18 -2.63 -51.79 -18.29
N VAL A 19 -2.74 -53.01 -17.75
CA VAL A 19 -2.23 -53.35 -16.42
C VAL A 19 -0.69 -53.30 -16.37
N VAL A 20 -0.01 -53.90 -17.36
CA VAL A 20 1.47 -53.84 -17.45
C VAL A 20 1.94 -52.40 -17.60
N PHE A 21 1.23 -51.59 -18.39
CA PHE A 21 1.52 -50.17 -18.56
C PHE A 21 1.30 -49.37 -17.27
N LEU A 22 0.20 -49.60 -16.55
CA LEU A 22 -0.07 -48.99 -15.24
C LEU A 22 0.98 -49.33 -14.20
N VAL A 23 1.36 -50.61 -14.10
CA VAL A 23 2.43 -51.08 -13.19
C VAL A 23 3.77 -50.45 -13.58
N GLY A 24 4.08 -50.36 -14.88
CA GLY A 24 5.27 -49.67 -15.39
C GLY A 24 5.31 -48.19 -15.01
N ILE A 25 4.22 -47.46 -15.19
CA ILE A 25 4.12 -46.04 -14.78
C ILE A 25 4.27 -45.90 -13.26
N LEU A 26 3.58 -46.72 -12.47
CA LEU A 26 3.67 -46.70 -11.01
C LEU A 26 5.09 -46.99 -10.51
N ALA A 27 5.78 -47.96 -11.12
CA ALA A 27 7.18 -48.26 -10.82
C ALA A 27 8.09 -47.06 -11.12
N VAL A 28 7.93 -46.40 -12.27
CA VAL A 28 8.71 -45.19 -12.61
C VAL A 28 8.44 -44.05 -11.63
N VAL A 29 7.17 -43.84 -11.22
CA VAL A 29 6.79 -42.82 -10.22
C VAL A 29 7.42 -43.10 -8.86
N GLN A 30 7.51 -44.38 -8.45
CA GLN A 30 8.15 -44.78 -7.19
C GLN A 30 9.68 -44.75 -7.22
N ILE A 31 10.30 -44.99 -8.38
CA ILE A 31 11.77 -44.96 -8.53
C ILE A 31 12.29 -43.51 -8.57
N PHE A 32 11.53 -42.57 -9.12
CA PHE A 32 11.96 -41.17 -9.28
C PHE A 32 11.07 -40.13 -8.58
N PRO A 33 10.70 -40.29 -7.30
CA PRO A 33 9.81 -39.35 -6.61
C PRO A 33 10.44 -37.95 -6.51
N ARG A 34 11.77 -37.89 -6.37
CA ARG A 34 12.52 -36.62 -6.36
C ARG A 34 12.46 -35.89 -7.70
N GLY A 35 12.44 -36.59 -8.83
CA GLY A 35 12.38 -35.97 -10.16
C GLY A 35 11.08 -35.18 -10.37
N PHE A 36 9.95 -35.75 -9.97
CA PHE A 36 8.65 -35.07 -10.03
C PHE A 36 8.53 -33.87 -9.09
N GLN A 37 9.17 -33.93 -7.91
CA GLN A 37 9.25 -32.79 -6.98
C GLN A 37 10.04 -31.63 -7.59
N VAL A 38 11.17 -31.91 -8.25
CA VAL A 38 11.96 -30.87 -8.94
C VAL A 38 11.14 -30.23 -10.06
N LEU A 39 10.46 -31.00 -10.90
CA LEU A 39 9.62 -30.46 -11.98
C LEU A 39 8.50 -29.57 -11.43
N THR A 40 7.86 -29.98 -10.34
CA THR A 40 6.82 -29.19 -9.67
C THR A 40 7.40 -27.88 -9.11
N LEU A 41 8.59 -27.95 -8.50
CA LEU A 41 9.28 -26.77 -7.97
C LEU A 41 9.70 -25.80 -9.08
N MET A 42 10.22 -26.31 -10.21
CA MET A 42 10.57 -25.50 -11.37
C MET A 42 9.35 -24.83 -11.99
N ARG A 43 8.23 -25.54 -12.10
CA ARG A 43 6.95 -24.96 -12.57
C ARG A 43 6.48 -23.85 -11.64
N LYS A 44 6.50 -24.06 -10.32
CA LYS A 44 6.14 -23.03 -9.33
C LYS A 44 7.07 -21.81 -9.41
N GLY A 45 8.37 -22.03 -9.58
CA GLY A 45 9.35 -20.95 -9.80
C GLY A 45 9.09 -20.15 -11.08
N ALA A 46 8.72 -20.82 -12.17
CA ALA A 46 8.35 -20.15 -13.42
C ALA A 46 7.07 -19.29 -13.25
N SER A 47 6.03 -19.83 -12.60
CA SER A 47 4.82 -19.06 -12.26
C SER A 47 5.13 -17.88 -11.34
N ALA A 48 6.00 -18.06 -10.34
CA ALA A 48 6.42 -17.00 -9.43
C ALA A 48 7.12 -15.85 -10.16
N ASN A 49 8.01 -16.18 -11.10
CA ASN A 49 8.71 -15.21 -11.95
C ASN A 49 7.73 -14.45 -12.86
N ALA A 50 6.76 -15.16 -13.45
CA ALA A 50 5.75 -14.55 -14.30
C ALA A 50 4.88 -13.56 -13.52
N LEU A 51 4.43 -13.91 -12.31
CA LEU A 51 3.71 -12.99 -11.43
C LEU A 51 4.53 -11.75 -11.08
N ALA A 52 5.78 -11.92 -10.67
CA ALA A 52 6.65 -10.79 -10.32
C ALA A 52 6.87 -9.86 -11.52
N ARG A 53 7.04 -10.43 -12.72
CA ARG A 53 7.20 -9.67 -13.95
C ARG A 53 5.94 -8.90 -14.33
N ASN A 54 4.79 -9.57 -14.38
CA ASN A 54 3.53 -8.93 -14.75
C ASN A 54 3.20 -7.78 -13.79
N GLU A 55 3.44 -7.96 -12.49
CA GLU A 55 3.20 -6.90 -11.51
C GLU A 55 4.22 -5.76 -11.63
N SER A 56 5.49 -6.05 -11.91
CA SER A 56 6.48 -5.00 -12.19
C SER A 56 6.12 -4.18 -13.43
N GLU A 57 5.76 -4.85 -14.53
CA GLU A 57 5.35 -4.20 -15.79
C GLU A 57 4.09 -3.34 -15.58
N ARG A 58 3.12 -3.82 -14.80
CA ARG A 58 1.90 -3.07 -14.43
C ARG A 58 2.24 -1.79 -13.68
N LEU A 59 3.13 -1.87 -12.69
CA LEU A 59 3.52 -0.74 -11.85
C LEU A 59 4.42 0.25 -12.61
N GLU A 60 5.31 -0.24 -13.47
CA GLU A 60 6.15 0.56 -14.36
C GLU A 60 5.34 1.35 -15.39
N ALA A 61 4.18 0.84 -15.81
CA ALA A 61 3.30 1.55 -16.75
C ALA A 61 2.64 2.80 -16.15
N SER A 62 2.64 2.96 -14.82
CA SER A 62 1.98 4.08 -14.12
C SER A 62 2.85 4.66 -12.99
N PRO A 63 4.05 5.19 -13.30
CA PRO A 63 5.02 5.60 -12.28
C PRO A 63 4.54 6.78 -11.41
N GLY A 64 3.64 7.62 -11.94
CA GLY A 64 3.02 8.72 -11.18
C GLY A 64 2.04 8.25 -10.11
N GLU A 65 1.51 7.03 -10.25
CA GLU A 65 0.55 6.42 -9.32
C GLU A 65 1.21 5.54 -8.25
N LEU A 66 2.54 5.41 -8.29
CA LEU A 66 3.27 4.66 -7.27
C LEU A 66 3.21 5.37 -5.92
N PRO A 67 3.20 4.61 -4.82
CA PRO A 67 3.29 5.18 -3.48
C PRO A 67 4.61 5.95 -3.30
N GLU A 68 4.60 6.92 -2.37
CA GLU A 68 5.81 7.61 -1.95
C GLU A 68 6.80 6.63 -1.33
N LEU A 69 6.32 5.69 -0.51
CA LEU A 69 7.12 4.65 0.12
C LEU A 69 6.23 3.48 0.57
N ILE A 70 6.84 2.30 0.73
CA ILE A 70 6.19 1.12 1.33
C ILE A 70 6.98 0.72 2.57
N VAL A 71 6.30 0.62 3.71
CA VAL A 71 6.94 0.44 5.03
C VAL A 71 6.43 -0.76 5.81
N PRO A 72 7.28 -1.28 6.71
CA PRO A 72 6.84 -2.28 7.67
C PRO A 72 5.97 -1.62 8.73
N VAL A 73 4.82 -2.23 9.02
CA VAL A 73 3.83 -1.70 9.97
C VAL A 73 3.79 -2.61 11.19
N GLY A 74 3.81 -2.01 12.38
CA GLY A 74 3.63 -2.75 13.63
C GLY A 74 2.21 -3.35 13.74
N PRO A 75 2.03 -4.49 14.44
CA PRO A 75 0.71 -5.02 14.71
C PRO A 75 -0.05 -4.08 15.64
N GLY A 76 -1.27 -3.71 15.24
CA GLY A 76 -2.15 -2.83 16.00
C GLY A 76 -1.68 -1.37 16.10
N THR A 77 -0.64 -0.97 15.35
CA THR A 77 -0.17 0.42 15.32
C THR A 77 0.11 0.87 13.89
N ASP A 78 -0.26 2.11 13.54
CA ASP A 78 0.16 2.75 12.29
C ASP A 78 1.67 3.11 12.29
N ALA A 79 2.37 2.80 13.38
CA ALA A 79 3.77 3.11 13.55
C ALA A 79 4.63 2.12 12.76
N GLU A 80 5.65 2.67 12.12
CA GLU A 80 6.61 1.88 11.36
C GLU A 80 7.49 1.04 12.30
N ASP A 81 7.72 -0.21 11.90
CA ASP A 81 8.66 -1.07 12.61
C ASP A 81 10.09 -0.89 12.07
N LEU A 82 10.84 -0.01 12.74
CA LEU A 82 12.22 0.37 12.37
C LEU A 82 13.23 -0.78 12.49
N PHE A 83 12.87 -1.91 13.12
CA PHE A 83 13.78 -3.03 13.33
C PHE A 83 13.72 -4.07 12.21
N VAL A 84 12.72 -3.99 11.33
CA VAL A 84 12.52 -4.94 10.24
C VAL A 84 13.44 -4.61 9.06
N THR A 85 14.07 -5.62 8.50
CA THR A 85 14.77 -5.48 7.21
C THR A 85 13.85 -5.88 6.07
N SER A 86 14.08 -5.37 4.86
CA SER A 86 13.31 -5.77 3.68
C SER A 86 13.25 -7.29 3.48
N GLY A 87 14.29 -8.03 3.89
CA GLY A 87 14.38 -9.49 3.80
C GLY A 87 13.81 -10.29 4.97
N ASP A 88 13.30 -9.63 6.02
CA ASP A 88 12.77 -10.32 7.20
C ASP A 88 11.38 -10.91 6.92
N LEU A 89 11.28 -12.23 7.06
CA LEU A 89 10.05 -13.02 6.90
C LEU A 89 9.59 -13.64 8.23
N GLY A 90 10.30 -13.38 9.33
CA GLY A 90 10.01 -13.97 10.63
C GLY A 90 8.69 -13.49 11.23
N PRO A 91 8.17 -14.20 12.26
CA PRO A 91 7.03 -13.77 13.03
C PRO A 91 7.35 -12.52 13.85
N TYR A 92 6.36 -11.62 13.99
CA TYR A 92 6.47 -10.47 14.90
C TYR A 92 6.41 -10.87 16.39
N GLY A 93 5.71 -11.95 16.71
CA GLY A 93 5.39 -12.36 18.09
C GLY A 93 6.43 -13.27 18.74
N ASP A 94 6.26 -13.48 20.04
CA ASP A 94 7.11 -14.33 20.88
C ASP A 94 6.46 -15.66 21.30
N SER A 95 5.21 -15.90 20.88
CA SER A 95 4.47 -17.13 21.18
C SER A 95 3.37 -17.37 20.14
N LEU A 96 3.08 -18.63 19.80
CA LEU A 96 2.06 -19.04 18.84
C LEU A 96 1.13 -20.12 19.43
N SER A 97 -0.11 -19.75 19.71
CA SER A 97 -1.10 -20.69 20.29
C SER A 97 -1.46 -21.85 19.37
N ALA A 98 -2.09 -22.90 19.92
CA ALA A 98 -2.63 -24.03 19.15
C ALA A 98 -3.73 -23.62 18.14
N ALA A 99 -4.36 -22.46 18.36
CA ALA A 99 -5.38 -21.90 17.48
C ALA A 99 -4.79 -20.98 16.38
N GLY A 100 -3.46 -20.99 16.19
CA GLY A 100 -2.80 -20.18 15.16
C GLY A 100 -2.71 -18.69 15.50
N ILE A 101 -3.08 -18.30 16.73
CA ILE A 101 -3.00 -16.90 17.18
C ILE A 101 -1.59 -16.61 17.71
N LEU A 102 -0.95 -15.63 17.09
CA LEU A 102 0.34 -15.08 17.47
C LEU A 102 0.15 -14.05 18.60
N SER A 103 1.04 -14.08 19.60
CA SER A 103 1.06 -13.11 20.69
C SER A 103 2.45 -12.51 20.89
N ARG A 104 2.50 -11.32 21.52
CA ARG A 104 3.74 -10.69 21.97
C ARG A 104 3.56 -10.12 23.36
N ASN A 105 4.46 -10.43 24.29
CA ASN A 105 4.40 -9.99 25.69
C ASN A 105 3.02 -10.24 26.34
N GLY A 106 2.38 -11.36 26.02
CA GLY A 106 1.04 -11.73 26.50
C GLY A 106 -0.14 -11.06 25.76
N VAL A 107 0.10 -10.13 24.84
CA VAL A 107 -0.95 -9.50 24.02
C VAL A 107 -1.18 -10.32 22.75
N GLN A 108 -2.43 -10.69 22.48
CA GLN A 108 -2.80 -11.37 21.24
C GLN A 108 -2.78 -10.38 20.06
N LEU A 109 -2.08 -10.75 18.99
CA LEU A 109 -1.99 -9.94 17.77
C LEU A 109 -3.03 -10.36 16.74
N GLY A 110 -3.22 -11.69 16.59
CA GLY A 110 -4.15 -12.29 15.64
C GLY A 110 -3.52 -13.50 14.94
N HIS A 111 -4.14 -13.95 13.85
CA HIS A 111 -3.66 -15.13 13.12
C HIS A 111 -2.25 -14.92 12.57
N TRP A 112 -1.34 -15.89 12.76
CA TRP A 112 0.08 -15.76 12.45
C TRP A 112 0.36 -15.29 11.02
N ALA A 113 -0.45 -15.75 10.08
CA ALA A 113 -0.23 -15.48 8.67
C ALA A 113 -0.37 -13.99 8.28
N LEU A 114 -1.03 -13.17 9.10
CA LEU A 114 -1.12 -11.72 8.91
C LEU A 114 0.08 -10.95 9.48
N PHE A 115 0.98 -11.62 10.22
CA PHE A 115 2.07 -11.00 10.97
C PHE A 115 3.45 -11.65 10.70
N THR A 116 3.56 -12.42 9.62
CA THR A 116 4.78 -13.11 9.17
C THR A 116 4.98 -12.92 7.66
N GLY A 117 6.15 -13.32 7.16
CA GLY A 117 6.38 -13.41 5.72
C GLY A 117 6.19 -12.08 4.99
N ALA A 118 5.42 -12.11 3.90
CA ALA A 118 5.11 -10.90 3.14
C ALA A 118 4.36 -9.85 3.99
N ASN A 119 3.52 -10.25 4.94
CA ASN A 119 2.67 -9.31 5.69
C ASN A 119 3.44 -8.45 6.70
N ARG A 120 4.76 -8.62 6.81
CA ARG A 120 5.67 -7.75 7.56
C ARG A 120 5.82 -6.35 6.93
N TYR A 121 5.67 -6.22 5.61
CA TYR A 121 5.76 -4.95 4.86
C TYR A 121 4.48 -4.69 4.11
N ARG A 122 3.59 -3.88 4.68
CA ARG A 122 2.23 -3.70 4.18
C ARG A 122 1.70 -2.27 4.25
N GLY A 123 2.46 -1.34 4.82
CA GLY A 123 2.05 0.07 4.91
C GLY A 123 2.34 0.77 3.60
N ILE A 124 1.28 1.21 2.93
CA ILE A 124 1.34 2.01 1.71
C ILE A 124 1.18 3.47 2.12
N VAL A 125 2.14 4.31 1.73
CA VAL A 125 2.12 5.74 2.03
C VAL A 125 2.23 6.52 0.74
N GLY A 126 1.32 7.45 0.51
CA GLY A 126 1.39 8.42 -0.56
C GLY A 126 0.96 7.90 -1.93
N GLU A 127 0.17 6.82 -2.01
CA GLU A 127 -0.33 6.32 -3.30
C GLU A 127 -1.29 7.36 -3.90
N THR A 128 -0.94 7.92 -5.05
CA THR A 128 -1.66 9.09 -5.58
C THR A 128 -2.31 8.78 -6.90
N ARG A 129 -3.59 9.11 -7.07
CA ARG A 129 -4.29 8.99 -8.35
C ARG A 129 -5.10 10.24 -8.62
N ARG A 130 -5.30 10.54 -9.91
CA ARG A 130 -6.28 11.54 -10.32
C ARG A 130 -7.69 11.04 -10.00
N ILE A 131 -8.59 11.93 -9.60
CA ILE A 131 -10.00 11.58 -9.45
C ILE A 131 -10.55 11.07 -10.79
N PRO A 132 -11.10 9.84 -10.85
CA PRO A 132 -11.61 9.27 -12.10
C PRO A 132 -12.87 9.96 -12.60
N ALA A 133 -13.20 9.76 -13.87
CA ALA A 133 -14.45 10.26 -14.44
C ALA A 133 -15.66 9.67 -13.68
N PRO A 134 -16.67 10.50 -13.36
CA PRO A 134 -17.79 10.06 -12.55
C PRO A 134 -18.69 9.09 -13.32
N ARG A 135 -19.19 8.08 -12.61
CA ARG A 135 -20.08 7.05 -13.12
C ARG A 135 -21.07 6.62 -12.04
N ARG A 136 -22.14 5.97 -12.46
CA ARG A 136 -23.15 5.39 -11.57
C ARG A 136 -22.69 4.00 -11.11
N VAL A 137 -22.68 3.76 -9.80
CA VAL A 137 -22.18 2.52 -9.17
C VAL A 137 -23.24 1.81 -8.31
N GLY A 138 -24.50 2.24 -8.44
CA GLY A 138 -25.71 1.69 -7.84
C GLY A 138 -26.94 2.33 -8.47
N GLU A 139 -28.13 1.86 -8.11
CA GLU A 139 -29.40 2.48 -8.52
C GLU A 139 -29.65 3.80 -7.80
N ASP A 140 -29.13 3.98 -6.58
CA ASP A 140 -29.23 5.26 -5.88
C ASP A 140 -28.39 6.36 -6.57
N MET A 141 -28.98 7.53 -6.79
CA MET A 141 -28.26 8.72 -7.28
C MET A 141 -27.17 9.19 -6.30
N ALA A 142 -27.27 8.83 -5.01
CA ALA A 142 -26.21 9.03 -4.04
C ALA A 142 -24.94 8.20 -4.36
N LEU A 143 -25.03 7.21 -5.24
CA LEU A 143 -23.94 6.37 -5.74
C LEU A 143 -23.50 6.78 -7.16
N TYR A 144 -23.41 8.09 -7.41
CA TYR A 144 -22.79 8.67 -8.59
C TYR A 144 -21.49 9.40 -8.21
N GLY A 145 -20.36 8.98 -8.78
CA GLY A 145 -19.06 9.55 -8.44
C GLY A 145 -17.87 8.89 -9.16
N GLY A 146 -16.67 9.38 -8.87
CA GLY A 146 -15.41 8.84 -9.42
C GLY A 146 -15.00 7.56 -8.70
N LEU A 147 -15.24 6.40 -9.32
CA LEU A 147 -14.89 5.09 -8.75
C LEU A 147 -13.38 4.84 -8.87
N LEU A 148 -12.73 4.60 -7.73
CA LEU A 148 -11.27 4.42 -7.63
C LEU A 148 -10.94 3.15 -6.85
N TYR A 149 -9.90 2.45 -7.32
CA TYR A 149 -9.26 1.33 -6.66
C TYR A 149 -7.81 1.68 -6.37
N PRO A 150 -7.29 1.40 -5.17
CA PRO A 150 -5.87 1.42 -4.92
C PRO A 150 -5.16 0.35 -5.75
N ASN A 151 -3.87 0.56 -5.98
CA ASN A 151 -2.98 -0.34 -6.69
C ASN A 151 -2.73 -1.63 -5.93
N PHE A 152 -2.80 -1.58 -4.60
CA PHE A 152 -2.66 -2.73 -3.73
C PHE A 152 -3.94 -2.92 -2.93
N GLY A 153 -4.31 -4.16 -2.69
CA GLY A 153 -5.47 -4.49 -1.87
C GLY A 153 -5.60 -6.00 -1.74
N PRO A 154 -6.42 -6.51 -0.81
CA PRO A 154 -7.36 -5.83 0.11
C PRO A 154 -6.79 -4.77 1.07
N ILE A 155 -7.61 -3.82 1.52
CA ILE A 155 -7.24 -2.89 2.60
C ILE A 155 -7.57 -3.51 3.97
N ASP A 156 -6.65 -3.41 4.92
CA ASP A 156 -6.85 -3.83 6.30
C ASP A 156 -7.70 -2.79 7.05
N SER A 157 -8.96 -3.12 7.33
CA SER A 157 -9.87 -2.23 8.06
C SER A 157 -9.51 -2.05 9.54
N ALA A 158 -8.57 -2.85 10.08
CA ALA A 158 -8.05 -2.63 11.42
C ALA A 158 -7.19 -1.35 11.52
N TYR A 159 -6.76 -0.80 10.39
CA TYR A 159 -5.96 0.42 10.29
C TYR A 159 -6.75 1.52 9.56
N PRO A 160 -6.56 2.79 9.93
CA PRO A 160 -7.23 3.91 9.27
C PRO A 160 -6.80 4.04 7.80
N LEU A 161 -7.78 4.13 6.90
CA LEU A 161 -7.55 4.69 5.56
C LEU A 161 -7.48 6.21 5.67
N ILE A 162 -6.38 6.79 5.19
CA ILE A 162 -6.21 8.23 5.09
C ILE A 162 -6.33 8.64 3.63
N VAL A 163 -7.25 9.56 3.35
CA VAL A 163 -7.47 10.12 2.01
C VAL A 163 -7.19 11.63 2.06
N SER A 164 -6.21 12.07 1.28
CA SER A 164 -5.79 13.47 1.17
C SER A 164 -5.74 13.92 -0.28
N GLY A 165 -5.74 15.21 -0.53
CA GLY A 165 -5.54 15.78 -1.86
C GLY A 165 -4.08 16.09 -2.15
N ASN A 166 -3.88 16.94 -3.17
CA ASN A 166 -2.57 17.47 -3.55
C ASN A 166 -1.87 18.13 -2.34
N ASP A 167 -0.53 18.12 -2.35
CA ASP A 167 0.25 18.98 -1.46
C ASP A 167 -0.04 20.45 -1.79
N LEU A 168 -0.27 21.24 -0.73
CA LEU A 168 -0.31 22.67 -0.86
C LEU A 168 1.10 23.20 -1.09
N SER A 169 1.24 24.24 -1.90
CA SER A 169 2.52 24.88 -2.17
C SER A 169 2.84 25.92 -1.11
N ARG A 170 4.09 25.92 -0.64
CA ARG A 170 4.54 26.90 0.35
C ARG A 170 4.73 28.24 -0.34
N ASN A 171 3.95 29.23 0.05
CA ASN A 171 4.16 30.60 -0.41
C ASN A 171 5.32 31.23 0.41
N PRO A 172 6.38 31.76 -0.25
CA PRO A 172 7.60 32.19 0.41
C PRO A 172 7.45 33.48 1.23
N ARG A 173 6.39 34.27 1.01
CA ARG A 173 6.20 35.55 1.70
C ARG A 173 5.18 35.38 2.83
N PRO A 174 5.57 35.36 4.12
CA PRO A 174 4.58 35.43 5.20
C PRO A 174 3.73 36.71 5.05
N PRO A 175 2.45 36.71 5.50
CA PRO A 175 1.53 37.82 5.25
C PRO A 175 2.14 39.15 5.71
N SER A 176 2.23 40.13 4.81
CA SER A 176 3.10 41.31 5.03
C SER A 176 2.50 42.39 5.92
N THR A 177 1.24 42.23 6.33
CA THR A 177 0.55 43.06 7.32
C THR A 177 -0.51 42.19 8.00
N LEU A 178 -0.09 41.50 9.06
CA LEU A 178 -0.98 40.81 10.00
C LEU A 178 -1.69 41.84 10.91
N GLU A 179 -2.31 42.87 10.33
CA GLU A 179 -2.77 44.06 11.07
C GLU A 179 -4.19 43.94 11.66
N GLN A 180 -5.01 42.98 11.21
CA GLN A 180 -6.34 42.77 11.79
C GLN A 180 -6.53 41.33 12.30
N ARG A 181 -6.29 41.20 13.61
CA ARG A 181 -6.61 40.03 14.42
C ARG A 181 -8.08 40.12 14.84
N THR A 182 -8.92 39.27 14.29
CA THR A 182 -10.23 38.99 14.91
C THR A 182 -10.13 37.60 15.53
N ASP A 183 -9.86 37.54 16.83
CA ASP A 183 -9.82 36.28 17.57
C ASP A 183 -11.20 35.65 17.59
N ILE A 184 -11.48 34.79 16.61
CA ILE A 184 -12.61 33.87 16.69
C ILE A 184 -12.07 32.61 17.37
N THR A 185 -12.21 32.49 18.68
CA THR A 185 -11.95 31.21 19.35
C THR A 185 -13.05 30.23 18.95
N ASP A 186 -12.69 29.10 18.33
CA ASP A 186 -13.67 28.07 18.01
C ASP A 186 -13.95 27.14 19.21
N GLY A 187 -15.03 26.36 19.11
CA GLY A 187 -15.39 25.35 20.11
C GLY A 187 -14.61 24.04 20.00
N SER A 188 -13.55 23.95 19.19
CA SER A 188 -12.81 22.70 18.94
C SER A 188 -11.90 22.28 20.10
N GLY A 189 -11.65 23.18 21.05
CA GLY A 189 -10.70 22.96 22.15
C GLY A 189 -9.23 23.04 21.74
N LEU A 190 -8.92 23.33 20.46
CA LEU A 190 -7.55 23.41 19.92
C LEU A 190 -6.95 24.83 19.94
N GLY A 191 -7.72 25.84 20.36
CA GLY A 191 -7.25 27.23 20.45
C GLY A 191 -6.89 27.85 19.10
N LEU A 192 -7.64 27.49 18.03
CA LEU A 192 -7.39 28.03 16.68
C LEU A 192 -7.60 29.55 16.65
N THR A 193 -6.71 30.25 15.95
CA THR A 193 -6.76 31.71 15.78
C THR A 193 -6.99 32.06 14.32
N TYR A 194 -8.04 32.82 14.03
CA TYR A 194 -8.42 33.23 12.68
C TYR A 194 -7.83 34.60 12.37
N TRP A 195 -7.30 34.75 11.17
CA TRP A 195 -6.66 35.96 10.68
C TRP A 195 -7.36 36.42 9.41
N SER A 196 -7.86 37.66 9.43
CA SER A 196 -8.27 38.37 8.23
C SER A 196 -7.04 39.10 7.69
N SER A 197 -6.30 38.46 6.78
CA SER A 197 -5.23 39.13 6.02
C SER A 197 -5.76 39.69 4.70
N TYR A 198 -5.19 40.81 4.25
CA TYR A 198 -5.37 41.31 2.88
C TYR A 198 -4.70 40.38 1.85
N ASP A 199 -3.71 39.60 2.27
CA ASP A 199 -3.10 38.55 1.45
C ASP A 199 -4.07 37.37 1.33
N THR A 200 -4.64 37.16 0.14
CA THR A 200 -5.46 35.99 -0.18
C THR A 200 -4.57 34.84 -0.64
N LEU A 201 -4.61 33.71 0.06
CA LEU A 201 -4.06 32.45 -0.47
C LEU A 201 -5.06 31.80 -1.43
N GLY A 202 -4.54 31.23 -2.51
CA GLY A 202 -5.30 30.24 -3.28
C GLY A 202 -5.55 28.99 -2.46
N ASP A 203 -6.55 28.20 -2.85
CA ASP A 203 -6.91 26.95 -2.17
C ASP A 203 -5.78 25.91 -2.14
N GLY A 204 -4.78 26.05 -3.01
CA GLY A 204 -3.61 25.19 -3.11
C GLY A 204 -2.35 25.70 -2.42
N ASP A 205 -2.41 26.77 -1.62
CA ASP A 205 -1.22 27.37 -1.01
C ASP A 205 -1.30 27.45 0.53
N PHE A 206 -0.14 27.52 1.19
CA PHE A 206 -0.02 27.78 2.63
C PHE A 206 1.16 28.72 2.95
N PHE A 207 1.11 29.39 4.12
CA PHE A 207 2.27 30.09 4.66
C PHE A 207 2.88 29.34 5.84
N LEU A 208 4.21 29.41 5.95
CA LEU A 208 4.94 28.94 7.12
C LEU A 208 5.60 30.14 7.81
N ASP A 209 5.23 30.36 9.06
CA ASP A 209 5.91 31.27 9.97
C ASP A 209 6.80 30.47 10.91
N ASN A 210 8.11 30.62 10.70
CA ASN A 210 9.16 29.99 11.48
C ASN A 210 10.10 31.04 12.09
N SER A 211 9.67 32.30 12.23
CA SER A 211 10.50 33.34 12.87
C SER A 211 10.75 33.01 14.34
N ASP A 212 9.77 32.39 15.00
CA ASP A 212 9.93 31.77 16.30
C ASP A 212 10.10 30.24 16.14
N GLN A 213 11.35 29.78 16.24
CA GLN A 213 11.69 28.36 16.14
C GLN A 213 11.10 27.51 17.28
N ALA A 214 10.76 28.13 18.42
CA ALA A 214 10.14 27.45 19.55
C ALA A 214 8.61 27.36 19.41
N ASN A 215 7.99 28.17 18.54
CA ASN A 215 6.56 28.15 18.28
C ASN A 215 6.19 28.42 16.82
N PRO A 216 6.69 27.61 15.86
CA PRO A 216 6.37 27.80 14.46
C PRO A 216 4.89 27.54 14.19
N ALA A 217 4.34 28.25 13.20
CA ALA A 217 2.94 28.15 12.84
C ALA A 217 2.75 28.09 11.33
N VAL A 218 1.68 27.40 10.92
CA VAL A 218 1.24 27.35 9.52
C VAL A 218 -0.06 28.13 9.39
N TYR A 219 -0.19 28.88 8.29
CA TYR A 219 -1.44 29.54 7.92
C TYR A 219 -2.03 28.82 6.72
N VAL A 220 -3.28 28.38 6.87
CA VAL A 220 -4.04 27.70 5.80
C VAL A 220 -5.31 28.46 5.46
N PRO A 221 -5.79 28.40 4.21
CA PRO A 221 -7.01 29.08 3.80
C PRO A 221 -8.28 28.40 4.34
N THR A 222 -9.24 29.17 4.82
CA THR A 222 -10.61 28.68 5.08
C THR A 222 -11.45 28.66 3.81
N GLY A 223 -12.72 28.24 3.89
CA GLY A 223 -13.58 28.17 2.71
C GLY A 223 -15.08 28.13 3.01
N PRO A 224 -15.90 28.02 1.94
CA PRO A 224 -17.36 27.98 2.05
C PRO A 224 -17.86 26.66 2.64
N SER A 225 -17.00 25.65 2.70
CA SER A 225 -17.21 24.39 3.38
C SER A 225 -16.13 24.20 4.46
N ALA A 226 -16.43 23.36 5.45
CA ALA A 226 -15.45 22.95 6.43
C ALA A 226 -14.29 22.21 5.72
N ARG A 227 -13.06 22.57 6.04
CA ARG A 227 -11.85 22.02 5.43
C ARG A 227 -11.13 21.10 6.40
N LEU A 228 -10.61 20.01 5.87
CA LEU A 228 -9.77 19.08 6.61
C LEU A 228 -8.32 19.34 6.21
N TYR A 229 -7.40 19.42 7.17
CA TYR A 229 -5.97 19.58 6.91
C TYR A 229 -5.15 18.48 7.59
N ARG A 230 -4.09 18.07 6.91
CA ARG A 230 -3.09 17.13 7.42
C ARG A 230 -1.69 17.68 7.23
N PHE A 231 -0.82 17.36 8.17
CA PHE A 231 0.55 17.86 8.21
C PHE A 231 1.55 16.72 8.28
N THR A 232 2.62 16.86 7.50
CA THR A 232 3.84 16.07 7.63
C THR A 232 4.98 17.04 7.84
N LEU A 233 5.83 16.80 8.83
CA LEU A 233 6.93 17.69 9.17
C LEU A 233 8.00 16.97 9.96
N SER A 234 9.23 17.46 9.86
CA SER A 234 10.35 17.05 10.68
C SER A 234 10.77 18.17 11.63
N VAL A 235 11.03 17.80 12.88
CA VAL A 235 11.47 18.71 13.94
C VAL A 235 12.66 18.14 14.68
N VAL A 236 13.43 18.99 15.37
CA VAL A 236 14.38 18.56 16.39
C VAL A 236 13.72 18.71 17.75
N VAL A 237 13.72 17.63 18.53
CA VAL A 237 13.30 17.64 19.94
C VAL A 237 14.48 17.33 20.85
N SER A 238 14.53 17.95 22.02
CA SER A 238 15.46 17.58 23.09
C SER A 238 14.86 16.42 23.89
N ARG A 239 15.56 15.29 23.91
CA ARG A 239 15.26 14.13 24.75
C ARG A 239 16.42 13.90 25.70
N ASN A 240 16.18 14.00 27.02
CA ASN A 240 17.23 13.85 28.03
C ASN A 240 18.46 14.74 27.75
N GLY A 241 18.22 15.96 27.26
CA GLY A 241 19.28 16.93 26.90
C GLY A 241 19.99 16.65 25.57
N ARG A 242 19.56 15.65 24.78
CA ARG A 242 20.14 15.35 23.47
C ARG A 242 19.17 15.73 22.34
N PRO A 243 19.63 16.42 21.28
CA PRO A 243 18.80 16.71 20.12
C PRO A 243 18.52 15.41 19.35
N VAL A 244 17.26 15.19 19.02
CA VAL A 244 16.78 14.07 18.22
C VAL A 244 15.85 14.63 17.17
N ARG A 245 16.14 14.41 15.88
CA ARG A 245 15.17 14.72 14.82
C ARG A 245 14.05 13.68 14.85
N ARG A 246 12.81 14.14 14.76
CA ARG A 246 11.61 13.33 14.61
C ARG A 246 10.85 13.80 13.39
N THR A 247 10.42 12.86 12.55
CA THR A 247 9.48 13.11 11.47
C THR A 247 8.11 12.59 11.86
N TYR A 248 7.13 13.47 11.79
CA TYR A 248 5.73 13.18 12.03
C TYR A 248 4.97 13.20 10.71
N ARG A 249 4.08 12.23 10.52
CA ARG A 249 3.21 12.12 9.36
C ARG A 249 1.76 12.13 9.79
N ASN A 250 0.91 12.67 8.91
CA ASN A 250 -0.55 12.69 9.07
C ASN A 250 -1.05 13.31 10.38
N LEU A 251 -0.34 14.33 10.89
CA LEU A 251 -0.76 15.09 12.05
C LEU A 251 -2.07 15.86 11.77
N PRO A 252 -2.89 16.13 12.80
CA PRO A 252 -2.70 15.74 14.21
C PRO A 252 -3.01 14.26 14.53
N LEU A 253 -2.52 13.79 15.67
CA LEU A 253 -2.89 12.48 16.23
C LEU A 253 -3.87 12.67 17.40
N VAL A 254 -4.90 11.83 17.46
CA VAL A 254 -5.82 11.73 18.61
C VAL A 254 -5.72 10.30 19.12
N ASN A 255 -5.25 10.11 20.35
CA ASN A 255 -4.96 8.79 20.92
C ASN A 255 -4.08 7.91 20.02
N GLY A 256 -3.08 8.52 19.36
CA GLY A 256 -2.18 7.83 18.43
C GLY A 256 -2.77 7.56 17.04
N VAL A 257 -4.05 7.90 16.79
CA VAL A 257 -4.71 7.70 15.49
C VAL A 257 -4.67 8.99 14.66
N PRO A 258 -4.22 8.93 13.39
CA PRO A 258 -4.19 10.09 12.51
C PRO A 258 -5.58 10.69 12.22
N THR A 259 -5.88 11.84 12.83
CA THR A 259 -7.17 12.52 12.70
C THR A 259 -6.96 13.87 12.02
N PRO A 260 -7.66 14.20 10.91
CA PRO A 260 -7.42 15.47 10.23
C PRO A 260 -7.87 16.64 11.10
N LEU A 261 -7.13 17.76 11.02
CA LEU A 261 -7.55 19.00 11.64
C LEU A 261 -8.75 19.56 10.88
N THR A 262 -9.88 19.73 11.57
CA THR A 262 -11.09 20.31 10.96
C THR A 262 -11.11 21.81 11.18
N ILE A 263 -11.17 22.55 10.09
CA ILE A 263 -11.37 24.00 10.05
C ILE A 263 -12.83 24.24 9.62
N PRO A 264 -13.66 24.91 10.44
CA PRO A 264 -15.06 25.17 10.09
C PRO A 264 -15.19 26.05 8.85
N LEU A 265 -16.37 26.02 8.23
CA LEU A 265 -16.70 26.93 7.15
C LEU A 265 -16.68 28.38 7.63
N THR A 266 -16.31 29.29 6.74
CA THR A 266 -16.26 30.73 7.02
C THR A 266 -16.93 31.49 5.89
N ALA A 267 -17.51 32.65 6.21
CA ALA A 267 -18.00 33.57 5.18
C ALA A 267 -16.81 34.31 4.54
N PRO A 268 -16.87 34.64 3.24
CA PRO A 268 -15.89 35.53 2.63
C PRO A 268 -15.92 36.90 3.32
N LEU A 269 -14.76 37.53 3.44
CA LEU A 269 -14.65 38.87 4.03
C LEU A 269 -15.27 39.88 3.04
N VAL A 270 -16.22 40.69 3.51
CA VAL A 270 -16.89 41.74 2.72
C VAL A 270 -16.39 43.09 3.22
N GLY A 271 -15.65 43.86 2.39
CA GLY A 271 -15.29 45.24 2.77
C GLY A 271 -13.99 45.82 2.20
N SER A 272 -13.13 45.04 1.54
CA SER A 272 -12.00 45.54 0.76
C SER A 272 -12.07 44.95 -0.65
N GLU A 273 -11.48 45.60 -1.64
CA GLU A 273 -11.55 45.24 -3.07
C GLU A 273 -10.97 43.84 -3.42
N GLN A 274 -10.64 43.00 -2.44
CA GLN A 274 -10.14 41.64 -2.58
C GLN A 274 -11.11 40.61 -1.96
N LEU A 275 -11.71 39.79 -2.81
CA LEU A 275 -12.58 38.67 -2.46
C LEU A 275 -11.71 37.49 -1.97
N GLY A 276 -11.76 37.17 -0.67
CA GLY A 276 -11.01 36.04 -0.12
C GLY A 276 -11.60 35.47 1.18
N TYR A 277 -11.27 34.20 1.45
CA TYR A 277 -11.57 33.56 2.73
C TYR A 277 -10.47 33.86 3.75
N PRO A 278 -10.79 33.98 5.06
CA PRO A 278 -9.78 34.22 6.08
C PRO A 278 -8.77 33.07 6.18
N LEU A 279 -7.60 33.35 6.74
CA LEU A 279 -6.59 32.34 7.06
C LEU A 279 -6.74 31.86 8.50
N VAL A 280 -6.40 30.60 8.77
CA VAL A 280 -6.28 30.09 10.15
C VAL A 280 -4.83 29.85 10.48
N ARG A 281 -4.39 30.44 11.60
CA ARG A 281 -3.08 30.18 12.18
C ARG A 281 -3.16 28.91 13.02
N ILE A 282 -2.29 27.96 12.70
CA ILE A 282 -2.18 26.67 13.37
C ILE A 282 -0.80 26.59 14.00
N PRO A 283 -0.68 26.73 15.34
CA PRO A 283 0.57 26.48 16.03
C PRO A 283 0.97 25.00 15.84
N LEU A 284 2.18 24.75 15.34
CA LEU A 284 2.63 23.38 15.06
C LEU A 284 2.77 22.56 16.35
N LEU A 285 3.07 23.19 17.49
CA LEU A 285 3.14 22.49 18.78
C LEU A 285 1.78 21.91 19.20
N SER A 286 0.69 22.62 18.93
CA SER A 286 -0.66 22.18 19.29
C SER A 286 -1.07 20.91 18.55
N ILE A 287 -0.68 20.77 17.28
CA ILE A 287 -0.97 19.56 16.49
C ILE A 287 0.01 18.42 16.76
N MET A 288 1.19 18.72 17.33
CA MET A 288 2.21 17.75 17.71
C MET A 288 2.05 17.23 19.14
N SER A 289 1.28 17.88 20.01
CA SER A 289 1.26 17.61 21.46
C SER A 289 0.97 16.14 21.81
N ASN A 290 0.13 15.47 21.03
CA ASN A 290 -0.23 14.06 21.21
C ASN A 290 0.71 13.08 20.49
N ALA A 291 1.61 13.58 19.65
CA ALA A 291 2.58 12.79 18.89
C ALA A 291 3.99 12.84 19.51
N VAL A 292 4.30 13.92 20.23
CA VAL A 292 5.58 14.10 20.93
C VAL A 292 5.61 13.17 22.14
N ALA A 293 6.70 12.41 22.28
CA ALA A 293 6.83 11.51 23.41
C ALA A 293 6.96 12.29 24.72
N ALA A 294 6.46 11.73 25.83
CA ALA A 294 6.58 12.35 27.13
C ALA A 294 8.06 12.71 27.46
N GLY A 295 8.30 13.98 27.77
CA GLY A 295 9.63 14.52 28.09
C GLY A 295 10.43 15.07 26.90
N ASP A 296 9.95 14.93 25.67
CA ASP A 296 10.55 15.57 24.50
C ASP A 296 10.12 17.05 24.44
N THR A 297 11.08 17.97 24.23
CA THR A 297 10.81 19.42 24.07
C THR A 297 11.24 19.90 22.69
N LEU A 298 10.39 20.62 21.96
CA LEU A 298 10.72 21.14 20.63
C LEU A 298 11.90 22.13 20.71
N GLN A 299 12.90 21.95 19.85
CA GLN A 299 14.04 22.86 19.72
C GLN A 299 13.99 23.65 18.41
N SER A 300 13.68 22.99 17.29
CA SER A 300 13.63 23.63 15.97
C SER A 300 12.79 22.85 14.97
N LEU A 301 12.43 23.52 13.87
CA LEU A 301 11.70 22.97 12.74
C LEU A 301 12.60 22.90 11.50
N TYR A 302 12.46 21.86 10.69
CA TYR A 302 13.02 21.86 9.33
C TYR A 302 11.99 22.45 8.36
N PRO A 303 12.13 23.71 7.90
CA PRO A 303 11.06 24.39 7.17
C PRO A 303 10.69 23.68 5.87
N GLU A 304 11.69 23.15 5.16
CA GLU A 304 11.52 22.42 3.89
C GLU A 304 10.86 21.05 4.05
N SER A 305 10.73 20.55 5.29
CA SER A 305 10.03 19.28 5.54
C SER A 305 8.53 19.44 5.74
N VAL A 306 8.04 20.68 5.91
CA VAL A 306 6.63 20.95 6.17
C VAL A 306 5.83 20.74 4.89
N ARG A 307 4.97 19.73 4.91
CA ARG A 307 3.98 19.44 3.88
C ARG A 307 2.59 19.57 4.49
N VAL A 308 1.72 20.25 3.78
CA VAL A 308 0.32 20.46 4.15
C VAL A 308 -0.54 19.88 3.04
N LYS A 309 -1.54 19.08 3.40
CA LYS A 309 -2.51 18.53 2.44
C LYS A 309 -3.93 18.85 2.90
N ARG A 310 -4.83 19.11 1.95
CA ARG A 310 -6.28 19.13 2.24
C ARG A 310 -6.79 17.69 2.31
N GLY A 311 -7.43 17.30 3.40
CA GLY A 311 -8.04 15.99 3.59
C GLY A 311 -9.36 15.85 2.86
N TYR A 312 -9.71 14.62 2.46
CA TYR A 312 -11.07 14.30 2.01
C TYR A 312 -11.95 13.92 3.20
N ARG A 313 -13.20 14.37 3.17
CA ARG A 313 -14.21 14.05 4.18
C ARG A 313 -14.97 12.78 3.79
N PRO A 314 -15.04 11.75 4.66
CA PRO A 314 -15.92 10.61 4.43
C PRO A 314 -17.38 11.04 4.58
N VAL A 315 -18.24 10.63 3.65
CA VAL A 315 -19.69 10.91 3.69
C VAL A 315 -20.50 9.63 3.57
N SER A 316 -21.67 9.58 4.20
CA SER A 316 -22.64 8.47 4.08
C SER A 316 -23.80 8.81 3.13
N GLY A 317 -24.23 10.07 3.10
CA GLY A 317 -25.31 10.58 2.25
C GLY A 317 -24.86 11.04 0.86
N ALA A 318 -25.67 11.85 0.18
CA ALA A 318 -25.29 12.44 -1.11
C ALA A 318 -24.04 13.33 -0.99
N PHE A 319 -23.26 13.40 -2.07
CA PHE A 319 -22.13 14.32 -2.16
C PHE A 319 -22.62 15.78 -2.17
N SER A 320 -21.86 16.66 -1.53
CA SER A 320 -22.03 18.10 -1.61
C SER A 320 -21.72 18.60 -3.03
N GLN A 321 -22.50 19.55 -3.52
CA GLN A 321 -22.19 20.23 -4.78
C GLN A 321 -21.07 21.27 -4.64
N SER A 322 -20.78 21.72 -3.41
CA SER A 322 -19.82 22.80 -3.15
C SER A 322 -18.44 22.33 -2.67
N ASP A 323 -18.30 21.05 -2.28
CA ASP A 323 -17.04 20.54 -1.75
C ASP A 323 -16.55 19.31 -2.53
N PRO A 324 -15.55 19.46 -3.42
CA PRO A 324 -15.01 18.34 -4.18
C PRO A 324 -14.17 17.36 -3.33
N TYR A 325 -13.84 17.71 -2.08
CA TYR A 325 -13.02 16.89 -1.17
C TYR A 325 -13.89 15.96 -0.31
N GLU A 326 -14.74 15.19 -0.96
CA GLU A 326 -15.57 14.17 -0.31
C GLU A 326 -15.40 12.80 -0.96
N TYR A 327 -15.52 11.75 -0.14
CA TYR A 327 -15.46 10.38 -0.61
C TYR A 327 -16.38 9.46 0.20
N LYS A 328 -16.71 8.31 -0.38
CA LYS A 328 -17.36 7.18 0.28
C LYS A 328 -16.43 5.99 0.23
N MET A 329 -16.30 5.30 1.35
CA MET A 329 -15.79 3.94 1.35
C MET A 329 -16.94 3.02 0.96
N LEU A 330 -16.92 2.50 -0.27
CA LEU A 330 -17.91 1.49 -0.69
C LEU A 330 -17.56 0.13 -0.09
N SER A 331 -16.27 -0.18 -0.01
CA SER A 331 -15.76 -1.40 0.57
C SER A 331 -14.33 -1.23 1.07
N ALA A 332 -14.10 -1.51 2.35
CA ALA A 332 -12.74 -1.59 2.88
C ALA A 332 -12.03 -2.87 2.38
N GLY A 333 -12.68 -4.04 2.49
CA GLY A 333 -12.07 -5.32 2.10
C GLY A 333 -11.69 -5.39 0.62
N ARG A 334 -12.44 -4.74 -0.27
CA ARG A 334 -12.12 -4.68 -1.71
C ARG A 334 -11.30 -3.44 -2.08
N GLY A 335 -11.08 -2.52 -1.15
CA GLY A 335 -10.45 -1.23 -1.41
C GLY A 335 -11.20 -0.43 -2.47
N THR A 336 -12.51 -0.25 -2.33
CA THR A 336 -13.32 0.46 -3.33
C THR A 336 -13.78 1.81 -2.77
N LEU A 337 -13.35 2.88 -3.42
CA LEU A 337 -13.63 4.25 -3.04
C LEU A 337 -14.46 4.95 -4.11
N LEU A 338 -15.44 5.75 -3.69
CA LEU A 338 -16.21 6.62 -4.57
C LEU A 338 -15.94 8.07 -4.20
N PHE A 339 -15.40 8.85 -5.14
CA PHE A 339 -15.12 10.27 -4.94
C PHE A 339 -16.24 11.15 -5.46
N ASN A 340 -16.37 12.34 -4.89
CA ASN A 340 -17.32 13.34 -5.35
C ASN A 340 -17.14 13.61 -6.86
N PRO A 341 -18.21 13.56 -7.68
CA PRO A 341 -18.13 13.82 -9.11
C PRO A 341 -17.55 15.19 -9.47
N ALA A 342 -17.74 16.21 -8.61
CA ALA A 342 -17.17 17.54 -8.80
C ALA A 342 -15.63 17.52 -8.82
N GLY A 343 -15.00 16.53 -8.17
CA GLY A 343 -13.55 16.41 -8.10
C GLY A 343 -12.87 16.09 -9.43
N TYR A 344 -13.57 15.48 -10.40
CA TYR A 344 -12.98 15.10 -11.70
C TYR A 344 -12.53 16.30 -12.55
N SER A 345 -13.36 17.35 -12.58
CA SER A 345 -13.12 18.60 -13.29
C SER A 345 -12.39 19.64 -12.44
N GLN A 346 -12.26 19.39 -11.14
CA GLN A 346 -11.61 20.33 -10.23
C GLN A 346 -10.11 20.38 -10.50
N THR A 347 -9.57 21.58 -10.38
CA THR A 347 -8.14 21.84 -10.36
C THR A 347 -7.75 22.53 -9.07
N VAL A 348 -6.55 22.26 -8.61
CA VAL A 348 -5.91 22.97 -7.52
C VAL A 348 -4.93 23.94 -8.14
N ASP A 349 -5.18 25.23 -7.98
CA ASP A 349 -4.26 26.28 -8.37
C ASP A 349 -3.27 26.50 -7.21
N SER A 350 -1.99 26.41 -7.52
CA SER A 350 -0.92 26.72 -6.57
C SER A 350 0.15 27.59 -7.22
N SER A 351 1.12 28.05 -6.42
CA SER A 351 2.31 28.75 -6.92
C SER A 351 3.08 27.99 -8.00
N ASN A 352 2.91 26.66 -8.07
CA ASN A 352 3.59 25.77 -9.01
C ASN A 352 2.74 25.49 -10.27
N GLY A 353 1.62 26.21 -10.42
CA GLY A 353 0.70 26.10 -11.54
C GLY A 353 -0.56 25.30 -11.21
N ARG A 354 -1.40 25.14 -12.24
CA ARG A 354 -2.71 24.49 -12.14
C ARG A 354 -2.57 22.98 -12.31
N GLN A 355 -2.98 22.23 -11.30
CA GLN A 355 -2.93 20.76 -11.31
C GLN A 355 -4.35 20.16 -11.20
N PRO A 356 -4.64 19.01 -11.81
CA PRO A 356 -5.90 18.32 -11.55
C PRO A 356 -5.97 17.88 -10.09
N LEU A 357 -7.17 17.86 -9.53
CA LEU A 357 -7.38 17.32 -8.19
C LEU A 357 -7.03 15.83 -8.16
N GLN A 358 -6.23 15.47 -7.16
CA GLN A 358 -5.78 14.10 -6.91
C GLN A 358 -6.28 13.61 -5.55
N ALA A 359 -6.29 12.29 -5.40
CA ALA A 359 -6.43 11.61 -4.13
C ALA A 359 -5.12 10.87 -3.82
N THR A 360 -4.53 11.18 -2.68
CA THR A 360 -3.42 10.48 -2.07
C THR A 360 -3.92 9.61 -0.93
N LEU A 361 -3.58 8.33 -0.97
CA LEU A 361 -4.02 7.29 -0.05
C LEU A 361 -2.84 6.81 0.80
N ASP A 362 -3.05 6.76 2.12
CA ASP A 362 -2.23 5.99 3.03
C ASP A 362 -3.09 4.90 3.67
N TYR A 363 -2.64 3.65 3.58
CA TYR A 363 -3.41 2.49 4.03
C TYR A 363 -2.51 1.28 4.27
N THR A 364 -3.06 0.26 4.91
CA THR A 364 -2.38 -1.01 5.14
C THR A 364 -2.98 -2.09 4.25
N VAL A 365 -2.16 -2.85 3.54
CA VAL A 365 -2.61 -4.04 2.80
C VAL A 365 -2.95 -5.16 3.80
N ALA A 366 -4.13 -5.76 3.67
CA ALA A 366 -4.59 -6.76 4.63
C ALA A 366 -3.74 -8.04 4.57
N ASP A 367 -3.54 -8.58 3.37
CA ASP A 367 -2.78 -9.82 3.16
C ASP A 367 -2.23 -9.91 1.74
N TRP A 368 -0.90 -9.88 1.58
CA TRP A 368 -0.22 -10.03 0.28
C TRP A 368 -0.38 -11.41 -0.36
N ARG A 369 -0.91 -12.40 0.37
CA ARG A 369 -1.27 -13.72 -0.17
C ARG A 369 -2.56 -13.70 -0.98
N VAL A 370 -3.34 -12.63 -0.86
CA VAL A 370 -4.48 -12.39 -1.75
C VAL A 370 -3.93 -11.82 -3.04
N LEU A 371 -3.87 -12.67 -4.07
CA LEU A 371 -3.50 -12.28 -5.42
C LEU A 371 -4.70 -11.63 -6.10
N HIS A 372 -4.45 -10.71 -7.02
CA HIS A 372 -5.49 -10.20 -7.90
C HIS A 372 -5.04 -10.13 -9.35
N GLU A 373 -5.98 -10.37 -10.25
CA GLU A 373 -5.80 -10.22 -11.70
C GLU A 373 -6.97 -9.46 -12.31
N ASP A 374 -6.65 -8.51 -13.19
CA ASP A 374 -7.62 -7.67 -13.89
C ASP A 374 -7.76 -8.16 -15.33
N PHE A 375 -8.99 -8.30 -15.80
CA PHE A 375 -9.29 -8.87 -17.11
C PHE A 375 -10.46 -8.16 -17.77
N ARG A 376 -10.48 -8.23 -19.10
CA ARG A 376 -11.62 -7.88 -19.94
C ARG A 376 -11.87 -9.04 -20.88
N LEU A 377 -13.08 -9.57 -20.84
CA LEU A 377 -13.45 -10.69 -21.69
C LEU A 377 -13.86 -10.20 -23.08
N ILE A 378 -13.34 -10.82 -24.12
CA ILE A 378 -13.78 -10.63 -25.49
C ILE A 378 -14.70 -11.77 -25.92
N ALA A 379 -15.48 -11.56 -27.00
CA ALA A 379 -16.47 -12.54 -27.45
C ALA A 379 -15.90 -13.95 -27.71
N THR A 380 -14.63 -14.04 -28.11
CA THR A 380 -13.94 -15.30 -28.41
C THR A 380 -13.52 -16.10 -27.19
N ASP A 381 -13.51 -15.47 -26.00
CA ASP A 381 -13.09 -16.14 -24.76
C ASP A 381 -14.15 -17.11 -24.24
N ASN A 382 -15.34 -17.11 -24.85
CA ASN A 382 -16.48 -17.95 -24.44
C ASN A 382 -16.74 -17.88 -22.93
N GLY A 383 -16.58 -16.68 -22.34
CA GLY A 383 -16.75 -16.43 -20.90
C GLY A 383 -15.81 -17.23 -20.01
N GLN A 384 -14.62 -17.59 -20.49
CA GLN A 384 -13.62 -18.30 -19.71
C GLN A 384 -12.38 -17.43 -19.45
N VAL A 385 -11.87 -17.50 -18.23
CA VAL A 385 -10.66 -16.80 -17.79
C VAL A 385 -9.73 -17.79 -17.13
N LYS A 386 -8.45 -17.75 -17.50
CA LYS A 386 -7.41 -18.55 -16.86
C LYS A 386 -6.50 -17.66 -16.03
N LEU A 387 -6.40 -17.94 -14.74
CA LEU A 387 -5.50 -17.27 -13.81
C LEU A 387 -4.03 -17.64 -14.08
N ALA A 388 -3.12 -16.75 -13.72
CA ALA A 388 -1.68 -16.95 -13.82
C ALA A 388 -1.19 -18.13 -12.96
N ILE A 389 -1.83 -18.38 -11.81
CA ILE A 389 -1.56 -19.55 -10.96
C ILE A 389 -2.79 -20.45 -10.86
N GLY A 390 -2.64 -21.68 -11.36
CA GLY A 390 -3.53 -22.79 -11.00
C GLY A 390 -3.18 -23.34 -9.60
N THR A 391 -4.12 -24.02 -8.94
CA THR A 391 -4.08 -24.45 -7.51
C THR A 391 -4.60 -23.43 -6.51
N ILE A 392 -5.79 -22.88 -6.80
CA ILE A 392 -6.56 -22.05 -5.88
C ILE A 392 -6.85 -22.86 -4.60
N LYS A 393 -6.77 -22.20 -3.43
CA LYS A 393 -7.13 -22.83 -2.15
C LYS A 393 -8.56 -23.38 -2.18
N GLY A 394 -8.74 -24.51 -1.52
CA GLY A 394 -10.02 -25.21 -1.38
C GLY A 394 -10.37 -25.43 0.09
N SER A 395 -11.31 -26.33 0.36
CA SER A 395 -11.71 -26.74 1.71
C SER A 395 -10.68 -27.67 2.38
N THR A 396 -9.39 -27.49 2.09
CA THR A 396 -8.29 -28.27 2.68
C THR A 396 -7.66 -27.50 3.83
N THR A 397 -7.03 -28.20 4.77
CA THR A 397 -6.31 -27.58 5.89
C THR A 397 -5.29 -26.54 5.41
N GLU A 398 -5.13 -25.47 6.18
CA GLU A 398 -4.10 -24.45 5.99
C GLU A 398 -2.69 -25.02 6.18
N ALA A 399 -1.68 -24.18 5.89
CA ALA A 399 -0.28 -24.52 6.11
C ALA A 399 0.05 -24.97 7.55
N ASP A 400 -0.75 -24.56 8.54
CA ASP A 400 -0.60 -24.87 9.96
C ASP A 400 -1.45 -26.07 10.45
N GLY A 401 -2.18 -26.70 9.53
CA GLY A 401 -3.06 -27.83 9.79
C GLY A 401 -4.45 -27.47 10.31
N LEU A 402 -4.77 -26.18 10.48
CA LEU A 402 -6.08 -25.73 10.91
C LEU A 402 -7.09 -25.67 9.76
N GLU A 403 -8.38 -25.63 10.14
CA GLU A 403 -9.46 -25.36 9.18
C GLU A 403 -9.28 -23.97 8.57
N PRO A 404 -9.46 -23.85 7.26
CA PRO A 404 -8.97 -22.70 6.55
C PRO A 404 -9.95 -21.52 6.68
N THR A 405 -9.39 -20.34 6.96
CA THR A 405 -10.16 -19.11 7.12
C THR A 405 -10.29 -18.50 5.73
N GLY A 406 -11.46 -18.67 5.11
CA GLY A 406 -11.73 -18.20 3.74
C GLY A 406 -11.39 -16.72 3.52
N LEU A 407 -11.30 -16.32 2.24
CA LEU A 407 -11.13 -14.94 1.85
C LEU A 407 -12.36 -14.13 2.32
N ARG A 408 -12.21 -13.35 3.40
CA ARG A 408 -13.27 -12.50 3.94
C ARG A 408 -13.08 -11.06 3.48
N LEU A 409 -13.52 -10.72 2.27
CA LEU A 409 -13.72 -9.31 1.86
C LEU A 409 -15.20 -8.94 2.01
N LEU A 410 -15.74 -9.18 3.21
CA LEU A 410 -17.16 -9.03 3.55
C LEU A 410 -17.59 -7.55 3.53
N GLU A 411 -18.81 -7.26 3.06
CA GLU A 411 -19.44 -5.94 3.20
C GLU A 411 -20.46 -5.90 4.36
N PRO A 412 -20.70 -4.71 4.93
CA PRO A 412 -21.76 -4.54 5.93
C PRO A 412 -23.18 -4.46 5.33
N ILE A 413 -23.35 -4.31 4.02
CA ILE A 413 -24.64 -3.83 3.47
C ILE A 413 -25.70 -4.93 3.39
N ASN A 414 -25.36 -6.22 3.20
CA ASN A 414 -26.32 -7.33 3.24
C ASN A 414 -25.66 -8.72 3.42
N ALA A 415 -25.11 -9.02 4.60
CA ALA A 415 -24.45 -10.30 4.89
C ALA A 415 -25.31 -11.55 4.56
N GLY A 416 -26.63 -11.45 4.69
CA GLY A 416 -27.55 -12.53 4.32
C GLY A 416 -27.66 -12.78 2.82
N LEU A 417 -27.51 -11.74 1.98
CA LEU A 417 -27.52 -11.89 0.53
C LEU A 417 -26.14 -12.33 0.02
N GLU A 418 -25.06 -11.82 0.63
CA GLU A 418 -23.69 -12.22 0.30
C GLU A 418 -23.47 -13.73 0.43
N THR A 419 -23.97 -14.33 1.51
CA THR A 419 -23.89 -15.78 1.71
C THR A 419 -24.71 -16.58 0.69
N GLN A 420 -25.75 -16.00 0.09
CA GLN A 420 -26.58 -16.63 -0.94
C GLN A 420 -25.99 -16.56 -2.35
N ILE A 421 -25.14 -15.56 -2.61
CA ILE A 421 -24.52 -15.36 -3.94
C ILE A 421 -23.14 -16.01 -4.05
N GLN A 422 -22.56 -16.48 -2.95
CA GLN A 422 -21.25 -17.14 -2.92
C GLN A 422 -21.41 -18.68 -2.93
N LEU A 423 -20.40 -19.39 -3.43
CA LEU A 423 -20.37 -20.85 -3.36
C LEU A 423 -20.27 -21.33 -1.88
N PRO A 424 -21.02 -22.39 -1.48
CA PRO A 424 -20.95 -22.96 -0.13
C PRO A 424 -19.54 -23.46 0.22
N GLY A 425 -19.03 -23.03 1.38
CA GLY A 425 -17.69 -23.38 1.89
C GLY A 425 -16.79 -22.16 2.01
N ALA A 426 -15.52 -22.36 2.35
CA ALA A 426 -14.56 -21.26 2.35
C ALA A 426 -14.24 -20.85 0.90
N SER A 427 -14.74 -19.68 0.50
CA SER A 427 -14.41 -19.04 -0.78
C SER A 427 -13.00 -18.44 -0.68
N TYR A 428 -12.10 -18.92 -1.54
CA TYR A 428 -10.75 -18.33 -1.74
C TYR A 428 -10.67 -17.61 -3.07
N ILE A 429 -11.83 -17.19 -3.56
CA ILE A 429 -12.01 -16.48 -4.79
C ILE A 429 -13.13 -15.48 -4.58
N GLN A 430 -12.97 -14.29 -5.13
CA GLN A 430 -14.02 -13.29 -5.22
C GLN A 430 -13.85 -12.51 -6.50
N ILE A 431 -14.94 -12.26 -7.20
CA ILE A 431 -14.94 -11.59 -8.49
C ILE A 431 -15.66 -10.26 -8.33
N ASN A 432 -14.95 -9.18 -8.64
CA ASN A 432 -15.47 -7.83 -8.57
C ASN A 432 -15.63 -7.25 -9.96
N ASP A 433 -16.70 -6.50 -10.13
CA ASP A 433 -16.91 -5.68 -11.32
C ASP A 433 -16.23 -4.33 -11.14
N LEU A 434 -15.23 -4.02 -11.97
CA LEU A 434 -14.46 -2.77 -11.90
C LEU A 434 -15.24 -1.57 -12.45
N GLU A 435 -16.38 -1.81 -13.12
CA GLU A 435 -17.21 -0.73 -13.65
C GLU A 435 -18.18 -0.18 -12.62
N THR A 436 -18.79 -1.06 -11.81
CA THR A 436 -19.74 -0.69 -10.76
C THR A 436 -19.18 -0.79 -9.34
N GLY A 437 -18.03 -1.43 -9.16
CA GLY A 437 -17.56 -1.80 -7.83
C GLY A 437 -18.44 -2.80 -7.12
N GLY A 438 -19.33 -3.51 -7.83
CA GLY A 438 -20.15 -4.58 -7.28
C GLY A 438 -19.42 -5.93 -7.22
N ILE A 439 -20.06 -6.92 -6.60
CA ILE A 439 -19.60 -8.31 -6.53
C ILE A 439 -20.33 -9.12 -7.59
N VAL A 440 -19.60 -9.86 -8.42
CA VAL A 440 -20.21 -10.81 -9.35
C VAL A 440 -20.73 -12.00 -8.56
N CYS A 441 -22.00 -12.33 -8.73
CA CYS A 441 -22.63 -13.46 -8.05
C CYS A 441 -22.11 -14.78 -8.62
N GLU A 442 -21.60 -15.66 -7.76
CA GLU A 442 -21.20 -17.02 -8.13
C GLU A 442 -22.41 -17.96 -8.21
N ARG A 443 -23.49 -17.60 -7.51
CA ARG A 443 -24.80 -18.25 -7.53
C ARG A 443 -25.91 -17.26 -7.70
N ASP A 444 -26.98 -17.71 -8.35
CA ASP A 444 -28.22 -16.94 -8.41
C ASP A 444 -28.90 -16.97 -7.03
N PRO A 445 -29.11 -15.81 -6.38
CA PRO A 445 -29.71 -15.78 -5.05
C PRO A 445 -31.15 -16.32 -5.03
N GLY A 446 -31.89 -16.25 -6.14
CA GLY A 446 -33.29 -16.67 -6.20
C GLY A 446 -33.51 -18.19 -6.30
N ASN A 447 -32.62 -18.91 -6.99
CA ASN A 447 -32.77 -20.35 -7.25
C ASN A 447 -31.52 -21.18 -6.91
N GLN A 448 -30.45 -20.54 -6.44
CA GLN A 448 -29.17 -21.15 -6.06
C GLN A 448 -28.42 -21.88 -7.20
N ALA A 449 -28.80 -21.63 -8.46
CA ALA A 449 -28.08 -22.14 -9.63
C ALA A 449 -26.67 -21.54 -9.70
N PRO A 450 -25.65 -22.32 -10.10
CA PRO A 450 -24.31 -21.79 -10.30
C PRO A 450 -24.32 -20.80 -11.48
N LEU A 451 -23.71 -19.64 -11.26
CA LEU A 451 -23.43 -18.63 -12.29
C LEU A 451 -21.94 -18.59 -12.64
N VAL A 452 -21.09 -19.17 -11.80
CA VAL A 452 -19.65 -19.27 -12.03
C VAL A 452 -19.17 -20.68 -11.68
N ASN A 453 -18.44 -21.30 -12.60
CA ASN A 453 -17.71 -22.54 -12.38
C ASN A 453 -16.22 -22.26 -12.19
N VAL A 454 -15.62 -22.82 -11.14
CA VAL A 454 -14.20 -22.63 -10.83
C VAL A 454 -13.48 -23.96 -10.80
N ASN A 455 -12.63 -24.22 -11.80
CA ASN A 455 -11.67 -25.31 -11.76
C ASN A 455 -10.43 -24.85 -10.98
N LYS A 456 -10.44 -25.13 -9.67
CA LYS A 456 -9.37 -24.70 -8.74
C LYS A 456 -7.99 -25.26 -9.09
N SER A 457 -7.91 -26.48 -9.64
CA SER A 457 -6.63 -27.10 -10.02
C SER A 457 -5.98 -26.43 -11.21
N LEU A 458 -6.77 -25.99 -12.20
CA LEU A 458 -6.28 -25.32 -13.40
C LEU A 458 -6.26 -23.79 -13.27
N GLY A 459 -6.96 -23.23 -12.28
CA GLY A 459 -7.20 -21.79 -12.20
C GLY A 459 -8.10 -21.28 -13.33
N LEU A 460 -8.99 -22.14 -13.84
CA LEU A 460 -9.92 -21.78 -14.91
C LEU A 460 -11.27 -21.40 -14.30
N ILE A 461 -11.74 -20.21 -14.65
CA ILE A 461 -13.04 -19.67 -14.24
C ILE A 461 -13.91 -19.58 -15.48
N GLU A 462 -15.12 -20.10 -15.39
CA GLU A 462 -16.11 -20.08 -16.44
C GLU A 462 -17.37 -19.37 -15.93
N PHE A 463 -17.74 -18.29 -16.61
CA PHE A 463 -18.98 -17.57 -16.35
C PHE A 463 -20.11 -18.25 -17.12
N LEU A 464 -21.16 -18.63 -16.42
CA LEU A 464 -22.39 -19.17 -17.00
C LEU A 464 -23.35 -18.02 -17.30
N ASP A 465 -24.19 -18.20 -18.32
CA ASP A 465 -25.13 -17.17 -18.74
C ASP A 465 -26.24 -16.99 -17.70
N ALA A 466 -26.33 -15.79 -17.12
CA ALA A 466 -27.20 -15.54 -15.96
C ALA A 466 -28.70 -15.41 -16.30
N ASP A 467 -29.05 -15.03 -17.54
CA ASP A 467 -30.45 -14.91 -17.97
C ASP A 467 -30.90 -16.06 -18.91
N GLY A 468 -29.95 -16.81 -19.47
CA GLY A 468 -30.20 -17.92 -20.39
C GLY A 468 -30.77 -17.48 -21.74
N VAL A 469 -30.69 -16.18 -22.07
CA VAL A 469 -31.27 -15.62 -23.29
C VAL A 469 -30.16 -15.36 -24.30
N ALA A 470 -30.04 -16.27 -25.27
CA ALA A 470 -28.96 -16.24 -26.28
C ALA A 470 -28.79 -14.91 -27.03
N ASN A 471 -29.87 -14.13 -27.19
CA ASN A 471 -29.85 -12.85 -27.92
C ASN A 471 -29.22 -11.69 -27.15
N ASN A 472 -29.13 -11.78 -25.81
CA ASN A 472 -28.59 -10.70 -24.98
C ASN A 472 -27.06 -10.73 -24.90
N GLY A 473 -26.43 -11.76 -25.47
CA GLY A 473 -25.05 -12.11 -25.14
C GLY A 473 -24.95 -12.65 -23.71
N ARG A 474 -23.78 -13.15 -23.33
CA ARG A 474 -23.61 -13.77 -22.01
C ARG A 474 -23.73 -12.71 -20.90
N GLN A 475 -24.71 -12.89 -20.02
CA GLN A 475 -24.93 -12.01 -18.88
C GLN A 475 -24.24 -12.54 -17.63
N ILE A 476 -23.78 -11.62 -16.79
CA ILE A 476 -23.39 -11.87 -15.40
C ILE A 476 -24.34 -11.14 -14.45
N LYS A 477 -24.61 -11.73 -13.29
CA LYS A 477 -25.38 -11.07 -12.22
C LYS A 477 -24.42 -10.41 -11.24
N VAL A 478 -24.66 -9.15 -10.92
CA VAL A 478 -23.80 -8.35 -10.04
C VAL A 478 -24.64 -7.80 -8.87
N LEU A 479 -24.13 -8.00 -7.65
CA LEU A 479 -24.60 -7.31 -6.45
C LEU A 479 -23.92 -5.94 -6.36
N LEU A 480 -24.71 -4.88 -6.53
CA LEU A 480 -24.28 -3.50 -6.45
C LEU A 480 -24.09 -3.04 -5.01
N ASN A 481 -23.43 -1.89 -4.84
CA ASN A 481 -23.08 -1.35 -3.51
C ASN A 481 -24.28 -0.80 -2.72
N ASP A 482 -25.45 -0.65 -3.33
CA ASP A 482 -26.72 -0.37 -2.64
C ASP A 482 -27.51 -1.65 -2.27
N GLY A 483 -26.93 -2.82 -2.52
CA GLY A 483 -27.58 -4.10 -2.27
C GLY A 483 -28.54 -4.57 -3.38
N GLN A 484 -28.65 -3.84 -4.49
CA GLN A 484 -29.47 -4.25 -5.63
C GLN A 484 -28.73 -5.26 -6.52
N LEU A 485 -29.49 -6.15 -7.17
CA LEU A 485 -28.97 -7.13 -8.13
C LEU A 485 -29.28 -6.67 -9.55
N HIS A 486 -28.28 -6.71 -10.43
CA HIS A 486 -28.45 -6.34 -11.82
C HIS A 486 -27.71 -7.30 -12.77
N ASN A 487 -28.30 -7.56 -13.94
CA ASN A 487 -27.66 -8.35 -14.98
C ASN A 487 -26.90 -7.42 -15.93
N TYR A 488 -25.65 -7.74 -16.21
CA TYR A 488 -24.80 -6.99 -17.13
C TYR A 488 -24.22 -7.88 -18.20
N ASN A 489 -24.05 -7.33 -19.39
CA ASN A 489 -23.31 -8.01 -20.45
C ASN A 489 -21.84 -8.18 -20.02
N LEU A 490 -21.35 -9.40 -20.11
CA LEU A 490 -19.97 -9.76 -19.78
C LEU A 490 -18.96 -9.21 -20.79
N GLN A 491 -19.37 -9.05 -22.06
CA GLN A 491 -18.44 -8.71 -23.13
C GLN A 491 -17.85 -7.30 -22.96
N GLY A 492 -16.53 -7.21 -22.97
CA GLY A 492 -15.75 -5.96 -22.85
C GLY A 492 -15.67 -5.41 -21.42
N ARG A 493 -16.40 -6.01 -20.47
CA ARG A 493 -16.51 -5.55 -19.10
C ARG A 493 -15.21 -5.80 -18.34
N ALA A 494 -14.77 -4.81 -17.57
CA ALA A 494 -13.59 -4.93 -16.72
C ALA A 494 -13.92 -5.61 -15.40
N LEU A 495 -13.24 -6.71 -15.10
CA LEU A 495 -13.43 -7.50 -13.89
C LEU A 495 -12.09 -7.70 -13.18
N ARG A 496 -12.14 -7.90 -11.86
CA ARG A 496 -11.00 -8.24 -11.02
C ARG A 496 -11.31 -9.50 -10.21
N ILE A 497 -10.43 -10.49 -10.28
CA ILE A 497 -10.53 -11.70 -9.46
C ILE A 497 -9.51 -11.60 -8.34
N TYR A 498 -9.98 -11.65 -7.10
CA TYR A 498 -9.15 -11.87 -5.92
C TYR A 498 -9.10 -13.36 -5.62
N TYR A 499 -7.93 -13.91 -5.32
CA TYR A 499 -7.81 -15.33 -4.98
C TYR A 499 -6.59 -15.66 -4.12
N MET A 500 -6.64 -16.79 -3.41
CA MET A 500 -5.50 -17.36 -2.67
C MET A 500 -5.12 -18.73 -3.24
N THR A 501 -3.85 -19.12 -3.08
CA THR A 501 -3.30 -20.36 -3.66
C THR A 501 -2.79 -21.31 -2.57
N ARG A 502 -2.76 -22.62 -2.85
CA ARG A 502 -2.44 -23.65 -1.86
C ARG A 502 -1.01 -23.59 -1.29
N ASP A 503 -0.06 -23.06 -2.05
CA ASP A 503 1.35 -22.98 -1.65
C ASP A 503 1.73 -21.63 -1.05
N GLU A 504 0.76 -20.93 -0.44
CA GLU A 504 0.96 -19.61 0.18
C GLU A 504 1.69 -18.60 -0.72
N PHE A 505 1.34 -18.56 -2.02
CA PHE A 505 1.90 -17.52 -2.88
C PHE A 505 1.52 -16.15 -2.36
N ALA A 506 2.50 -15.26 -2.28
CA ALA A 506 2.31 -13.85 -2.02
C ALA A 506 3.11 -13.04 -3.04
N VAL A 507 2.51 -12.00 -3.59
CA VAL A 507 3.22 -11.01 -4.42
C VAL A 507 3.35 -9.76 -3.59
N GLN A 508 4.58 -9.37 -3.30
CA GLN A 508 4.88 -8.25 -2.45
C GLN A 508 5.73 -7.22 -3.19
N VAL A 509 5.38 -5.96 -2.98
CA VAL A 509 6.10 -4.82 -3.53
C VAL A 509 6.86 -4.12 -2.42
N LEU A 510 8.11 -3.77 -2.69
CA LEU A 510 8.97 -2.98 -1.82
C LEU A 510 9.42 -1.76 -2.59
N LYS A 511 9.29 -0.59 -1.96
CA LYS A 511 9.67 0.68 -2.56
C LYS A 511 10.33 1.58 -1.52
N PRO A 512 11.59 2.02 -1.74
CA PRO A 512 12.22 3.05 -0.92
C PRO A 512 11.48 4.38 -1.05
N ALA A 513 11.78 5.30 -0.13
CA ALA A 513 11.17 6.61 -0.14
C ALA A 513 11.49 7.39 -1.41
N ALA A 514 10.47 8.03 -1.99
CA ALA A 514 10.63 8.88 -3.16
C ALA A 514 11.66 10.00 -2.92
N THR A 515 11.69 10.52 -1.68
CA THR A 515 12.65 11.53 -1.22
C THR A 515 13.09 11.22 0.20
N TYR A 516 14.36 11.42 0.49
CA TYR A 516 14.91 11.28 1.83
C TYR A 516 15.35 12.62 2.41
N SER A 517 15.25 12.74 3.74
CA SER A 517 15.71 13.93 4.48
C SER A 517 16.81 13.60 5.49
N GLN A 518 17.79 14.49 5.67
CA GLN A 518 18.91 14.22 6.56
C GLN A 518 18.50 14.28 8.03
N THR A 519 18.80 13.26 8.82
CA THR A 519 18.63 13.25 10.28
C THR A 519 19.96 13.40 11.01
N VAL A 520 19.87 13.90 12.25
CA VAL A 520 20.98 13.91 13.23
C VAL A 520 20.86 12.74 14.22
N GLY A 521 19.85 11.89 14.05
CA GLY A 521 19.53 10.71 14.85
C GLY A 521 19.76 9.39 14.11
N LYS A 522 19.31 8.28 14.71
CA LYS A 522 19.11 7.03 13.94
C LYS A 522 18.03 7.29 12.88
N PRO A 523 18.26 6.94 11.60
CA PRO A 523 17.31 7.24 10.53
C PRO A 523 16.02 6.43 10.66
N ALA A 524 14.88 7.12 10.65
CA ALA A 524 13.55 6.53 10.45
C ALA A 524 13.18 6.49 8.95
N ALA A 525 12.02 5.95 8.57
CA ALA A 525 11.66 5.88 7.14
C ALA A 525 11.70 7.26 6.47
N ALA A 526 12.15 7.29 5.21
CA ALA A 526 12.40 8.52 4.46
C ALA A 526 13.44 9.47 5.09
N GLU A 527 14.31 8.97 5.98
CA GLU A 527 15.44 9.72 6.53
C GLU A 527 16.79 9.05 6.21
N TYR A 528 17.87 9.83 6.19
CA TYR A 528 19.23 9.32 6.13
C TYR A 528 20.14 10.04 7.12
N TYR A 529 21.18 9.39 7.63
CA TYR A 529 22.14 9.98 8.55
C TYR A 529 23.52 10.08 7.89
N VAL A 530 24.19 11.23 8.02
CA VAL A 530 25.57 11.42 7.56
C VAL A 530 26.52 10.93 8.66
N GLY A 531 27.34 9.92 8.36
CA GLY A 531 28.26 9.33 9.32
C GLY A 531 29.22 10.35 9.95
N GLY A 532 29.40 10.28 11.26
CA GLY A 532 30.24 11.21 12.01
C GLY A 532 29.68 12.62 12.20
N SER A 533 28.47 12.93 11.71
CA SER A 533 27.87 14.28 11.84
C SER A 533 27.27 14.56 13.22
N ALA A 534 26.96 13.54 14.02
CA ALA A 534 26.38 13.71 15.36
C ALA A 534 27.24 13.03 16.45
N SER A 535 27.60 13.79 17.48
CA SER A 535 28.34 13.30 18.64
C SER A 535 27.52 12.25 19.41
N GLY A 536 27.99 11.00 19.44
CA GLY A 536 27.37 9.90 20.19
C GLY A 536 26.57 8.88 19.37
N LEU A 537 26.33 9.13 18.08
CA LEU A 537 25.81 8.12 17.13
C LEU A 537 26.93 7.41 16.36
N GLY A 538 28.08 8.07 16.22
CA GLY A 538 29.24 7.51 15.53
C GLY A 538 29.00 7.37 14.02
N GLY A 539 29.52 6.29 13.44
CA GLY A 539 29.49 6.03 12.01
C GLY A 539 30.76 6.50 11.29
N VAL A 540 30.98 5.96 10.10
CA VAL A 540 32.15 6.29 9.26
C VAL A 540 31.87 7.56 8.46
N ALA A 541 32.81 8.50 8.46
CA ALA A 541 32.63 9.84 7.88
C ALA A 541 32.39 9.87 6.35
N THR A 542 32.58 8.73 5.67
CA THR A 542 32.34 8.54 4.23
C THR A 542 30.98 7.91 3.93
N ARG A 543 30.16 7.64 4.95
CA ARG A 543 28.92 6.86 4.79
C ARG A 543 27.64 7.65 5.02
N LEU A 544 26.63 7.36 4.21
CA LEU A 544 25.25 7.72 4.51
C LEU A 544 24.51 6.48 4.97
N TYR A 545 23.91 6.57 6.16
CA TYR A 545 23.16 5.49 6.79
C TYR A 545 21.67 5.65 6.53
N PHE A 546 21.00 4.53 6.26
CA PHE A 546 19.59 4.45 5.94
C PHE A 546 18.84 3.58 6.96
N PRO A 547 17.50 3.60 6.95
CA PRO A 547 16.69 2.69 7.75
C PRO A 547 16.97 1.24 7.35
N ARG A 548 16.86 0.33 8.32
CA ARG A 548 17.03 -1.12 8.08
C ARG A 548 16.06 -1.64 7.02
N ALA A 549 14.91 -0.98 6.89
CA ALA A 549 13.89 -1.32 5.93
C ALA A 549 14.28 -1.13 4.47
N ASP A 550 15.21 -0.21 4.20
CA ASP A 550 15.65 0.11 2.84
C ASP A 550 16.84 -0.74 2.38
N ALA A 551 17.29 -1.69 3.22
CA ALA A 551 18.36 -2.61 2.84
C ALA A 551 18.04 -3.33 1.52
N GLY A 552 18.99 -3.35 0.58
CA GLY A 552 18.85 -3.94 -0.76
C GLY A 552 18.13 -3.06 -1.79
N GLN A 553 17.59 -1.91 -1.39
CA GLN A 553 17.01 -0.94 -2.31
C GLN A 553 18.10 -0.04 -2.93
N LYS A 554 17.77 0.62 -4.04
CA LYS A 554 18.64 1.56 -4.73
C LYS A 554 18.20 2.99 -4.48
N VAL A 555 19.19 3.87 -4.34
CA VAL A 555 18.99 5.32 -4.22
C VAL A 555 19.82 6.04 -5.26
N THR A 556 19.31 7.17 -5.73
CA THR A 556 20.01 8.15 -6.54
C THR A 556 20.26 9.37 -5.70
N ILE A 557 21.48 9.89 -5.77
CA ILE A 557 21.85 11.12 -5.07
C ILE A 557 22.23 12.16 -6.11
N GLY A 558 21.49 13.27 -6.12
CA GLY A 558 21.72 14.36 -7.06
C GLY A 558 23.09 15.00 -6.88
N VAL A 559 23.48 15.34 -5.65
CA VAL A 559 24.80 15.89 -5.35
C VAL A 559 25.34 15.32 -4.04
N LEU A 560 26.57 14.82 -4.07
CA LEU A 560 27.38 14.46 -2.90
C LEU A 560 28.60 15.36 -2.83
N SER A 561 28.77 16.08 -1.71
CA SER A 561 29.92 16.95 -1.46
C SER A 561 30.84 16.33 -0.41
N TYR A 562 32.12 16.13 -0.73
CA TYR A 562 33.09 15.46 0.12
C TYR A 562 34.48 16.07 0.01
N LEU A 563 35.37 15.69 0.93
CA LEU A 563 36.78 16.05 0.93
C LEU A 563 37.63 14.82 0.56
N ASP A 564 38.58 15.00 -0.35
CA ASP A 564 39.57 13.97 -0.67
C ASP A 564 40.71 13.92 0.37
N ALA A 565 41.67 13.01 0.18
CA ALA A 565 42.82 12.86 1.07
C ALA A 565 43.70 14.11 1.21
N SER A 566 43.62 15.05 0.27
CA SER A 566 44.31 16.35 0.32
C SER A 566 43.47 17.45 0.98
N ASN A 567 42.29 17.12 1.54
CA ASN A 567 41.26 18.05 1.99
C ASN A 567 40.74 18.99 0.88
N ALA A 568 40.86 18.62 -0.39
CA ALA A 568 40.26 19.38 -1.46
C ALA A 568 38.76 19.04 -1.59
N PRO A 569 37.88 20.03 -1.76
CA PRO A 569 36.45 19.79 -1.98
C PRO A 569 36.22 19.16 -3.35
N ARG A 570 35.41 18.10 -3.34
CA ARG A 570 35.01 17.31 -4.51
C ARG A 570 33.50 17.10 -4.49
N GLN A 571 32.94 16.88 -5.68
CA GLN A 571 31.53 16.56 -5.84
C GLN A 571 31.34 15.36 -6.76
N ILE A 572 30.37 14.52 -6.40
CA ILE A 572 29.80 13.50 -7.27
C ILE A 572 28.36 13.93 -7.57
N ILE A 573 27.96 13.89 -8.84
CA ILE A 573 26.64 14.35 -9.30
C ILE A 573 25.90 13.17 -9.94
N GLY A 574 24.63 12.99 -9.58
CA GLY A 574 23.71 12.05 -10.21
C GLY A 574 24.11 10.57 -10.07
N GLN A 575 24.62 10.18 -8.89
CA GLN A 575 25.16 8.83 -8.68
C GLN A 575 24.15 7.88 -8.05
N ASN A 576 24.13 6.65 -8.54
CA ASN A 576 23.32 5.56 -8.03
C ASN A 576 24.10 4.69 -7.05
N PHE A 577 23.44 4.31 -5.95
CA PHE A 577 23.99 3.42 -4.93
C PHE A 577 22.98 2.33 -4.57
N THR A 578 23.48 1.21 -4.06
CA THR A 578 22.67 0.17 -3.42
C THR A 578 22.90 0.23 -1.92
N ILE A 579 21.81 0.34 -1.16
CA ILE A 579 21.85 0.37 0.30
C ILE A 579 22.17 -1.04 0.81
N SER A 580 23.25 -1.21 1.58
CA SER A 580 23.69 -2.54 2.02
C SER A 580 24.20 -2.52 3.46
N PHE A 581 24.10 -3.67 4.14
CA PHE A 581 24.75 -3.85 5.42
C PHE A 581 26.25 -4.04 5.21
N ARG A 582 27.06 -3.20 5.86
CA ARG A 582 28.51 -3.43 5.97
C ARG A 582 28.83 -4.13 7.29
N GLN A 583 30.03 -4.70 7.38
CA GLN A 583 30.44 -5.47 8.55
C GLN A 583 30.32 -4.63 9.84
N ASN A 584 29.68 -5.22 10.85
CA ASN A 584 29.49 -4.65 12.19
C ASN A 584 28.67 -3.35 12.26
N GLU A 585 27.82 -3.08 11.27
CA GLU A 585 26.91 -1.91 11.29
C GLU A 585 25.47 -2.32 11.68
N GLU A 586 24.84 -1.50 12.54
CA GLU A 586 23.43 -1.67 12.91
C GLU A 586 22.46 -1.24 11.79
N ASN A 587 22.82 -0.17 11.08
CA ASN A 587 22.07 0.40 9.98
C ASN A 587 22.78 0.14 8.65
N PRO A 588 22.05 -0.18 7.57
CA PRO A 588 22.66 -0.28 6.26
C PRO A 588 23.11 1.10 5.77
N SER A 589 24.11 1.11 4.89
CA SER A 589 24.75 2.33 4.43
C SER A 589 25.14 2.26 2.95
N ILE A 590 25.44 3.43 2.40
CA ILE A 590 26.25 3.59 1.19
C ILE A 590 27.58 4.22 1.59
N ASP A 591 28.62 4.05 0.78
CA ASP A 591 29.93 4.62 1.04
C ASP A 591 30.43 5.34 -0.21
N ILE A 592 30.84 6.60 -0.06
CA ILE A 592 31.38 7.36 -1.19
C ILE A 592 32.69 6.77 -1.71
N GLN A 593 33.39 5.98 -0.87
CA GLN A 593 34.59 5.24 -1.27
C GLN A 593 34.33 4.15 -2.31
N ASP A 594 33.07 3.74 -2.49
CA ASP A 594 32.70 2.81 -3.57
C ASP A 594 32.85 3.47 -4.96
N VAL A 595 32.89 4.80 -5.03
CA VAL A 595 32.96 5.59 -6.27
C VAL A 595 34.29 6.33 -6.37
N ASP A 596 34.72 7.01 -5.30
CA ASP A 596 36.06 7.61 -5.20
C ASP A 596 36.81 7.05 -3.98
N PRO A 597 37.77 6.13 -4.19
CA PRO A 597 38.59 5.56 -3.12
C PRO A 597 39.39 6.59 -2.32
N ASN A 598 39.62 7.80 -2.85
CA ASN A 598 40.36 8.87 -2.15
C ASN A 598 39.49 9.72 -1.23
N ALA A 599 38.17 9.50 -1.22
CA ALA A 599 37.26 10.23 -0.36
C ALA A 599 37.52 9.90 1.12
N THR A 600 37.63 10.94 1.95
CA THR A 600 37.96 10.79 3.38
C THR A 600 36.79 11.09 4.31
N ARG A 601 35.96 12.06 3.95
CA ARG A 601 34.76 12.45 4.70
C ARG A 601 33.83 13.32 3.86
N PHE A 602 32.56 13.38 4.25
CA PHE A 602 31.66 14.43 3.78
C PHE A 602 32.17 15.83 4.14
N ASP A 603 31.93 16.80 3.26
CA ASP A 603 32.30 18.19 3.50
C ASP A 603 31.34 18.80 4.54
N PRO A 604 31.85 19.26 5.70
CA PRO A 604 31.02 19.87 6.74
C PRO A 604 30.62 21.32 6.42
N ASN A 605 31.30 21.96 5.46
CA ASN A 605 31.04 23.37 5.11
C ASN A 605 29.92 23.53 4.08
N THR A 606 29.46 22.43 3.50
CA THR A 606 28.41 22.41 2.47
C THR A 606 27.35 21.36 2.81
N ILE A 607 26.28 21.30 2.01
CA ILE A 607 25.30 20.23 2.13
C ILE A 607 25.96 18.93 1.63
N SER A 608 26.20 18.00 2.56
CA SER A 608 26.92 16.75 2.30
C SER A 608 26.23 15.87 1.25
N ALA A 609 24.90 15.82 1.27
CA ALA A 609 24.10 15.13 0.27
C ALA A 609 22.82 15.93 -0.03
N ARG A 610 22.48 16.10 -1.30
CA ARG A 610 21.27 16.77 -1.78
C ARG A 610 20.53 15.86 -2.77
N ASP A 611 19.20 15.97 -2.78
CA ASP A 611 18.33 15.23 -3.71
C ASP A 611 18.54 13.71 -3.58
N VAL A 612 18.54 13.21 -2.35
CA VAL A 612 18.59 11.77 -2.07
C VAL A 612 17.20 11.19 -2.33
N ARG A 613 17.09 10.33 -3.35
CA ARG A 613 15.81 9.79 -3.84
C ARG A 613 15.89 8.28 -3.99
N GLY A 614 14.82 7.58 -3.62
CA GLY A 614 14.66 6.16 -3.93
C GLY A 614 14.48 5.94 -5.42
N ALA A 615 15.20 4.96 -5.97
CA ALA A 615 15.30 4.75 -7.41
C ALA A 615 15.06 3.29 -7.84
N SER A 616 14.51 2.47 -6.94
CA SER A 616 14.13 1.10 -7.24
C SER A 616 12.68 0.82 -6.92
N LEU A 617 12.08 -0.07 -7.70
CA LEU A 617 10.86 -0.78 -7.35
C LEU A 617 11.19 -2.27 -7.32
N THR A 618 11.00 -2.92 -6.18
CA THR A 618 11.29 -4.35 -6.06
C THR A 618 9.99 -5.11 -5.91
N VAL A 619 9.67 -5.98 -6.86
CA VAL A 619 8.55 -6.92 -6.78
C VAL A 619 9.12 -8.30 -6.44
N ARG A 620 8.62 -8.92 -5.38
CA ARG A 620 9.01 -10.28 -5.00
C ARG A 620 7.79 -11.18 -4.89
N THR A 621 7.92 -12.38 -5.44
CA THR A 621 6.95 -13.45 -5.22
C THR A 621 7.52 -14.42 -4.21
N LEU A 622 6.79 -14.64 -3.12
CA LEU A 622 7.10 -15.62 -2.08
C LEU A 622 6.15 -16.80 -2.21
N TRP A 623 6.61 -18.02 -1.93
CA TRP A 623 5.74 -19.18 -1.82
C TRP A 623 6.38 -20.24 -0.91
N ASN A 624 5.54 -21.03 -0.27
CA ASN A 624 5.99 -22.13 0.58
C ASN A 624 5.07 -23.35 0.42
N PRO A 625 5.58 -24.45 -0.17
CA PRO A 625 4.80 -25.67 -0.35
C PRO A 625 4.78 -26.56 0.91
N ASP A 626 5.55 -26.23 1.94
CA ASP A 626 5.68 -27.04 3.15
C ASP A 626 4.50 -26.78 4.11
N PHE A 627 4.28 -27.71 5.03
CA PHE A 627 3.23 -27.63 6.06
C PHE A 627 3.87 -27.83 7.44
N PHE A 628 3.22 -27.30 8.48
CA PHE A 628 3.56 -27.55 9.87
C PHE A 628 2.29 -27.80 10.68
N ASN A 629 2.41 -28.49 11.81
CA ASN A 629 1.26 -28.78 12.67
C ASN A 629 1.40 -28.04 13.99
N LEU A 630 0.33 -27.35 14.39
CA LEU A 630 0.22 -26.74 15.70
C LEU A 630 -0.08 -27.79 16.78
N GLY A 631 0.55 -27.62 17.93
CA GLY A 631 0.33 -28.43 19.13
C GLY A 631 0.03 -27.55 20.35
N PRO A 632 -0.05 -28.14 21.55
CA PRO A 632 -0.41 -27.40 22.76
C PRO A 632 0.71 -26.47 23.29
N ASP A 633 1.98 -26.71 22.93
CA ASP A 633 3.12 -25.89 23.37
C ASP A 633 3.31 -24.67 22.45
N PRO A 634 3.05 -23.43 22.94
CA PRO A 634 3.10 -22.25 22.10
C PRO A 634 4.51 -21.87 21.62
N VAL A 635 5.55 -22.22 22.38
CA VAL A 635 6.94 -21.91 22.03
C VAL A 635 7.43 -22.89 20.97
N ALA A 636 7.08 -24.17 21.09
CA ALA A 636 7.37 -25.16 20.04
C ALA A 636 6.67 -24.80 18.72
N ASN A 637 5.44 -24.32 18.78
CA ASN A 637 4.71 -23.84 17.60
C ASN A 637 5.42 -22.68 16.92
N LEU A 638 5.92 -21.69 17.68
CA LEU A 638 6.67 -20.56 17.11
C LEU A 638 7.94 -21.03 16.40
N ARG A 639 8.69 -21.98 16.98
CA ARG A 639 9.88 -22.56 16.33
C ARG A 639 9.55 -23.28 15.02
N LYS A 640 8.40 -23.98 14.96
CA LYS A 640 7.92 -24.62 13.73
C LYS A 640 7.57 -23.59 12.67
N LEU A 641 6.90 -22.50 13.05
CA LEU A 641 6.60 -21.39 12.16
C LEU A 641 7.89 -20.72 11.65
N ASP A 642 8.89 -20.50 12.50
CA ASP A 642 10.20 -20.00 12.08
C ASP A 642 10.89 -20.92 11.07
N GLN A 643 10.86 -22.23 11.33
CA GLN A 643 11.41 -23.23 10.42
C GLN A 643 10.68 -23.22 9.08
N TRP A 644 9.35 -23.13 9.12
CA TRP A 644 8.51 -23.00 7.93
C TRP A 644 8.86 -21.73 7.16
N ASN A 645 8.95 -20.56 7.81
CA ASN A 645 9.33 -19.29 7.18
C ASN A 645 10.71 -19.36 6.50
N ARG A 646 11.68 -20.07 7.08
CA ARG A 646 13.00 -20.32 6.44
C ARG A 646 12.91 -21.20 5.19
N GLY A 647 11.88 -22.04 5.10
CA GLY A 647 11.53 -22.82 3.91
C GLY A 647 10.90 -21.98 2.78
N THR A 648 10.52 -20.73 3.04
CA THR A 648 9.91 -19.87 2.02
C THR A 648 10.86 -19.66 0.84
N ARG A 649 10.39 -19.98 -0.36
CA ARG A 649 11.08 -19.71 -1.61
C ARG A 649 10.74 -18.31 -2.08
N LYS A 650 11.67 -17.67 -2.78
CA LYS A 650 11.50 -16.31 -3.28
C LYS A 650 11.98 -16.18 -4.72
N SER A 651 11.25 -15.39 -5.48
CA SER A 651 11.69 -14.79 -6.73
C SER A 651 11.64 -13.27 -6.55
N THR A 652 12.62 -12.55 -7.08
CA THR A 652 12.71 -11.09 -6.93
C THR A 652 13.08 -10.47 -8.26
N LEU A 653 12.26 -9.51 -8.68
CA LEU A 653 12.52 -8.62 -9.79
C LEU A 653 12.70 -7.21 -9.23
N GLN A 654 13.78 -6.54 -9.63
CA GLN A 654 14.03 -5.17 -9.23
C GLN A 654 14.18 -4.32 -10.49
N ALA A 655 13.27 -3.36 -10.64
CA ALA A 655 13.29 -2.38 -11.70
C ALA A 655 13.83 -1.05 -11.19
N TYR A 656 14.42 -0.28 -12.10
CA TYR A 656 14.83 1.09 -11.81
C TYR A 656 13.66 2.01 -12.16
N VAL A 657 12.95 2.46 -11.14
CA VAL A 657 11.77 3.31 -11.29
C VAL A 657 11.86 4.40 -10.23
N SER A 658 12.10 5.63 -10.68
CA SER A 658 11.81 6.81 -9.88
C SER A 658 10.33 7.15 -10.07
N ARG A 659 9.64 7.50 -8.98
CA ARG A 659 8.41 8.29 -9.15
C ARG A 659 8.84 9.55 -9.89
N GLY A 660 8.28 9.75 -11.08
CA GLY A 660 8.88 10.55 -12.15
C GLY A 660 9.38 11.92 -11.72
N GLU A 661 10.34 12.42 -12.50
CA GLU A 661 10.83 13.81 -12.61
C GLU A 661 9.70 14.80 -12.97
N ALA A 662 8.54 14.68 -12.32
CA ALA A 662 7.41 15.57 -12.48
C ALA A 662 7.69 16.85 -11.72
N ASN A 663 8.41 17.76 -12.39
CA ASN A 663 8.44 19.21 -12.21
C ASN A 663 8.23 19.68 -10.75
N HIS A 664 9.33 19.72 -10.00
CA HIS A 664 9.49 20.73 -8.97
C HIS A 664 9.81 22.08 -9.62
#